data_AF-A0A3A5L8Z3-F1
#
_entry.id   AF-A0A3A5L8Z3-F1
#
_cell.length_a   1.000
_cell.length_b   1.000
_cell.length_c   1.000
_cell.angle_alpha   90.00
_cell.angle_beta   90.00
_cell.angle_gamma   90.00
#
_symmetry.space_group_name_H-M   'P 1'
#
loop_
_entity.id
_entity.type
_entity.pdbx_description
1 polymer ?
#
loop_
_entity_poly.entity_id
_entity_poly.type
_entity_poly.pdbx_seq_one_letter_code
_entity_poly.pdbx_strand_id
1 'polypeptide(L)'
;MVYFIHGKAKHLIVDLRRPSLLAKSEKTRHSIITDIHRTLFLGTRNELHAHLKHWQDESIPNHLFYWQGDMSAGNIHMLFPERAFRKAEESDELLSETYYKQKKAVSFAYVDKAGVPSGFGFCYRADDPSLWLIAITKNTHLPVEQREVYVVTSFNPEPYLVEPEKRLTSVSSHMLFPITRTISNHINSPCIEAMARSLVSGFNTFNVNAGTFMHCAQYVTSETSRFEDNDALLQLLEKNPEIIINDPLLQKLNSVGSHLTPRQVIDCLKPQSSLNKVLLSILDKKTITLDDREKAYVALRLDKLGLLEQYGWVADSDALLAFVKSLLNEFDDRLIEHFTTQKQVDFFRFLNHSPYKMEMARLLITQKGKSVPVVWKAVEFFHNVFLKQDDQYIQAVVFQLLLIEPELTPSQLTQLIDSLTPSKFLAQVFNPLELASYLAKQQPSDRQVERIKEMQGYFANVLPKFETAQLLRKKPLQPDFLKGLGKRYIDGQDLHILAICENDNQIKACQILLELDFPPEILAFTVPNDALVLAINQLDALNLKAAIRPLLNTPLFHVVLPAMSTWPLLQQRALWIFVAQKLIKIEEIDGLRQRLVAEPYLANLILVMHEEKFTPSTIRDISSNPVKSRALSLLMTLKLSFDHTVLDSPLCHLLSLLHSQCESSLYKDGVRDYIAVVLPVLLKHQFPAPVDKPDTVRSLSQIISDYQLVASLASALGADSAWLDLLKKKPRLQAMAVALRQLDIGSKEVEITPTLASQLFSEFASYFAMLDDKPGDELIQKAVAALIIIQVDDKDSPVTNYFPALITKPQLAEAVLTVHKQNLPVRSLLQEENQASRVALVNRLACRGSTNAAHYELAMENDEEGYDFRKIMDKVKHFPPLLQPDAAQFVYEGITQRQTGGFFKPGQEGQALAGDDTWEYGNYLAMRVLLVNRFRQLGLDRSLVDLLLEENEKGRQFFTLVAQIETRFQNIRARLSQHAPDKLARYLEPERQYRTQLYQMVFGAMNQERRPDKDTFLKQLKQVETPLMAIANEDRNPRLRKTLMIIANMVTLIFTLTLANAYHYRKSGDFLFFERPATSEGINTLDIELARTIGAPAA
;
A
#
# COMPACT_ATOMS: atom_id res chain seq x y z
N MET A 1 29.52 -35.97 -20.21
CA MET A 1 29.74 -35.80 -21.66
C MET A 1 29.31 -34.39 -22.02
N VAL A 2 29.95 -33.74 -23.00
CA VAL A 2 29.63 -32.35 -23.37
C VAL A 2 29.20 -32.31 -24.83
N TYR A 3 28.23 -31.46 -25.13
CA TYR A 3 27.60 -31.38 -26.45
C TYR A 3 27.76 -29.98 -27.03
N PHE A 4 28.12 -29.92 -28.31
CA PHE A 4 28.23 -28.68 -29.07
C PHE A 4 27.16 -28.63 -30.16
N ILE A 5 26.42 -27.53 -30.20
CA ILE A 5 25.33 -27.27 -31.13
C ILE A 5 25.58 -25.92 -31.78
N HIS A 6 25.47 -25.86 -33.10
CA HIS A 6 25.64 -24.61 -33.83
C HIS A 6 24.71 -24.50 -35.04
N GLY A 7 24.37 -23.27 -35.41
CA GLY A 7 23.53 -23.02 -36.57
C GLY A 7 23.02 -21.59 -36.64
N LYS A 8 22.18 -21.30 -37.64
CA LYS A 8 21.42 -20.06 -37.67
C LYS A 8 20.31 -20.12 -36.62
N ALA A 9 20.06 -19.02 -35.92
CA ALA A 9 19.10 -18.98 -34.80
C ALA A 9 17.73 -19.56 -35.19
N LYS A 10 17.21 -19.19 -36.37
CA LYS A 10 15.95 -19.73 -36.89
C LYS A 10 15.93 -21.25 -36.97
N HIS A 11 16.99 -21.85 -37.50
CA HIS A 11 17.08 -23.29 -37.66
C HIS A 11 17.19 -23.98 -36.31
N LEU A 12 18.06 -23.49 -35.41
CA LEU A 12 18.18 -24.07 -34.07
C LEU A 12 16.87 -24.02 -33.28
N ILE A 13 16.13 -22.92 -33.39
CA ILE A 13 14.83 -22.77 -32.72
C ILE A 13 13.82 -23.81 -33.23
N VAL A 14 13.79 -24.08 -34.54
CA VAL A 14 12.94 -25.13 -35.13
C VAL A 14 13.42 -26.52 -34.70
N ASP A 15 14.73 -26.77 -34.79
CA ASP A 15 15.36 -28.05 -34.52
C ASP A 15 15.22 -28.46 -33.04
N LEU A 16 15.22 -27.50 -32.11
CA LEU A 16 15.01 -27.72 -30.67
C LEU A 16 13.52 -27.75 -30.26
N ARG A 17 12.59 -27.85 -31.22
CA ARG A 17 11.14 -27.86 -30.99
C ARG A 17 10.64 -26.62 -30.23
N ARG A 18 11.23 -25.46 -30.53
CA ARG A 18 10.88 -24.15 -29.96
C ARG A 18 10.29 -23.15 -30.95
N PRO A 19 9.43 -23.52 -31.93
CA PRO A 19 8.94 -22.59 -32.95
C PRO A 19 8.17 -21.38 -32.38
N SER A 20 7.69 -21.46 -31.14
CA SER A 20 7.11 -20.33 -30.42
C SER A 20 8.08 -19.15 -30.25
N LEU A 21 9.40 -19.39 -30.20
CA LEU A 21 10.42 -18.33 -30.16
C LEU A 21 10.54 -17.58 -31.51
N LEU A 22 9.94 -18.10 -32.59
CA LEU A 22 9.84 -17.42 -33.90
C LEU A 22 8.51 -16.67 -34.08
N ALA A 23 7.58 -16.79 -33.13
CA ALA A 23 6.32 -16.08 -33.22
C ALA A 23 6.57 -14.56 -33.13
N LYS A 24 6.15 -13.82 -34.15
CA LYS A 24 6.21 -12.36 -34.15
C LYS A 24 5.31 -11.84 -33.04
N SER A 25 5.90 -11.27 -32.00
CA SER A 25 5.18 -10.35 -31.12
C SER A 25 5.07 -9.01 -31.82
N GLU A 26 3.97 -8.27 -31.64
CA GLU A 26 3.80 -6.90 -32.13
C GLU A 26 4.75 -5.94 -31.38
N LYS A 27 6.06 -6.09 -31.60
CA LYS A 27 7.07 -5.27 -30.95
C LYS A 27 7.40 -4.08 -31.84
N THR A 28 7.28 -2.91 -31.25
CA THR A 28 7.64 -1.65 -31.88
C THR A 28 9.12 -1.36 -31.65
N ARG A 29 9.68 -0.41 -32.38
CA ARG A 29 11.03 0.13 -32.15
C ARG A 29 11.21 0.61 -30.70
N HIS A 30 10.13 1.03 -30.05
CA HIS A 30 10.12 1.40 -28.64
C HIS A 30 10.58 0.25 -27.73
N SER A 31 10.22 -1.01 -28.04
CA SER A 31 10.69 -2.18 -27.26
C SER A 31 12.21 -2.32 -27.28
N ILE A 32 12.86 -2.07 -28.43
CA ILE A 32 14.32 -2.06 -28.53
C ILE A 32 14.91 -0.93 -27.69
N ILE A 33 14.35 0.28 -27.76
CA ILE A 33 14.83 1.43 -26.98
C ILE A 33 14.66 1.19 -25.47
N THR A 34 13.57 0.57 -25.04
CA THR A 34 13.38 0.22 -23.63
C THR A 34 14.40 -0.82 -23.16
N ASP A 35 14.61 -1.87 -23.95
CA ASP A 35 15.46 -3.00 -23.55
C ASP A 35 16.96 -2.72 -23.77
N ILE A 36 17.33 -1.80 -24.67
CA ILE A 36 18.73 -1.42 -24.86
C ILE A 36 19.29 -0.88 -23.55
N HIS A 37 18.58 0.01 -22.85
CA HIS A 37 19.02 0.58 -21.58
C HIS A 37 19.07 -0.43 -20.41
N ARG A 38 18.44 -1.60 -20.58
CA ARG A 38 18.44 -2.69 -19.61
C ARG A 38 19.45 -3.78 -19.95
N THR A 39 20.11 -3.69 -21.10
CA THR A 39 21.09 -4.67 -21.55
C THR A 39 22.42 -4.42 -20.86
N LEU A 40 22.98 -5.46 -20.24
CA LEU A 40 24.34 -5.44 -19.74
C LEU A 40 25.32 -5.58 -20.89
N PHE A 41 26.33 -4.72 -20.92
CA PHE A 41 27.35 -4.64 -21.95
C PHE A 41 28.74 -4.75 -21.34
N LEU A 42 29.58 -5.59 -21.96
CA LEU A 42 30.98 -5.77 -21.60
C LEU A 42 31.85 -5.40 -22.80
N GLY A 43 32.49 -4.24 -22.70
CA GLY A 43 33.38 -3.72 -23.72
C GLY A 43 33.80 -2.29 -23.41
N THR A 44 34.63 -1.73 -24.28
CA THR A 44 35.12 -0.36 -24.24
C THR A 44 34.02 0.63 -24.66
N ARG A 45 34.25 1.92 -24.40
CA ARG A 45 33.35 2.98 -24.85
C ARG A 45 33.19 3.00 -26.38
N ASN A 46 34.24 2.70 -27.16
CA ASN A 46 34.15 2.65 -28.62
C ASN A 46 33.26 1.50 -29.10
N GLU A 47 33.38 0.34 -28.45
CA GLU A 47 32.55 -0.84 -28.73
C GLU A 47 31.08 -0.59 -28.34
N LEU A 48 30.82 0.14 -27.25
CA LEU A 48 29.46 0.55 -26.87
C LEU A 48 28.82 1.43 -27.96
N HIS A 49 29.55 2.41 -28.48
CA HIS A 49 29.04 3.26 -29.56
C HIS A 49 28.74 2.45 -30.83
N ALA A 50 29.60 1.48 -31.17
CA ALA A 50 29.33 0.57 -32.27
C ALA A 50 28.05 -0.26 -32.01
N HIS A 51 27.88 -0.80 -30.81
CA HIS A 51 26.69 -1.54 -30.41
C HIS A 51 25.42 -0.69 -30.53
N LEU A 52 25.42 0.53 -29.97
CA LEU A 52 24.31 1.49 -30.07
C LEU A 52 23.99 1.81 -31.53
N LYS A 53 25.01 2.13 -32.34
CA LYS A 53 24.86 2.44 -33.76
C LYS A 53 24.14 1.32 -34.52
N HIS A 54 24.53 0.07 -34.30
CA HIS A 54 23.91 -1.07 -34.98
C HIS A 54 22.46 -1.33 -34.54
N TRP A 55 22.17 -1.19 -33.24
CA TRP A 55 20.82 -1.44 -32.71
C TRP A 55 19.84 -0.29 -32.94
N GLN A 56 20.36 0.94 -33.07
CA GLN A 56 19.57 2.13 -33.36
C GLN A 56 19.47 2.45 -34.86
N ASP A 57 20.16 1.70 -35.74
CA ASP A 57 20.07 1.87 -37.19
C ASP A 57 18.63 1.62 -37.69
N GLU A 58 18.02 2.63 -38.32
CA GLU A 58 16.64 2.55 -38.80
C GLU A 58 16.49 1.80 -40.11
N SER A 59 17.57 1.67 -40.87
CA SER A 59 17.58 0.92 -42.13
C SER A 59 17.46 -0.59 -41.93
N ILE A 60 17.80 -1.08 -40.72
CA ILE A 60 17.73 -2.49 -40.37
C ILE A 60 16.39 -2.74 -39.66
N PRO A 61 15.51 -3.61 -40.21
CA PRO A 61 14.21 -3.89 -39.62
C PRO A 61 14.32 -4.88 -38.43
N ASN A 62 15.23 -4.59 -37.49
CA ASN A 62 15.56 -5.43 -36.34
C ASN A 62 14.36 -5.62 -35.38
N HIS A 63 13.52 -4.60 -35.22
CA HIS A 63 12.32 -4.62 -34.38
C HIS A 63 11.30 -5.70 -34.79
N LEU A 64 11.22 -6.05 -36.09
CA LEU A 64 10.29 -7.06 -36.61
C LEU A 64 10.59 -8.48 -36.11
N PHE A 65 11.81 -8.71 -35.59
CA PHE A 65 12.31 -10.02 -35.16
C PHE A 65 13.02 -9.93 -33.80
N TYR A 66 12.75 -8.88 -33.04
CA TYR A 66 13.40 -8.63 -31.76
C TYR A 66 12.73 -9.39 -30.62
N TRP A 67 13.54 -10.07 -29.81
CA TRP A 67 13.17 -10.67 -28.55
C TRP A 67 14.02 -10.10 -27.42
N GLN A 68 13.40 -9.97 -26.24
CA GLN A 68 14.11 -9.47 -25.07
C GLN A 68 15.26 -10.45 -24.76
N GLY A 69 16.47 -9.91 -24.58
CA GLY A 69 17.69 -10.69 -24.40
C GLY A 69 18.45 -11.03 -25.68
N ASP A 70 17.95 -10.71 -26.87
CA ASP A 70 18.70 -10.93 -28.13
C ASP A 70 20.06 -10.22 -28.15
N MET A 71 20.12 -9.01 -27.59
CA MET A 71 21.34 -8.18 -27.55
C MET A 71 22.48 -8.87 -26.79
N SER A 72 22.14 -9.60 -25.71
CA SER A 72 23.10 -10.21 -24.78
C SER A 72 23.17 -11.74 -24.88
N ALA A 73 22.43 -12.36 -25.79
CA ALA A 73 22.13 -13.80 -25.77
C ALA A 73 21.40 -14.26 -24.48
N GLY A 74 20.70 -13.36 -23.80
CA GLY A 74 19.93 -13.66 -22.58
C GLY A 74 18.75 -14.59 -22.82
N ASN A 75 18.19 -14.64 -24.04
CA ASN A 75 17.11 -15.56 -24.41
C ASN A 75 17.58 -17.01 -24.67
N ILE A 76 18.88 -17.27 -24.62
CA ILE A 76 19.43 -18.59 -24.99
C ILE A 76 19.00 -19.72 -24.07
N HIS A 77 18.75 -19.43 -22.79
CA HIS A 77 18.27 -20.42 -21.83
C HIS A 77 16.88 -20.97 -22.21
N MET A 78 16.12 -20.25 -23.04
CA MET A 78 14.82 -20.67 -23.55
C MET A 78 14.91 -21.68 -24.70
N LEU A 79 16.09 -21.85 -25.31
CA LEU A 79 16.31 -22.83 -26.37
C LEU A 79 16.08 -24.27 -25.87
N PHE A 80 16.31 -24.51 -24.58
CA PHE A 80 16.05 -25.80 -23.95
C PHE A 80 14.83 -25.74 -23.02
N PRO A 81 14.10 -26.84 -22.85
CA PRO A 81 13.10 -26.93 -21.80
C PRO A 81 13.73 -26.94 -20.42
N GLU A 82 12.99 -26.45 -19.42
CA GLU A 82 13.45 -26.39 -18.03
C GLU A 82 13.90 -27.76 -17.50
N ARG A 83 13.26 -28.85 -17.98
CA ARG A 83 13.65 -30.25 -17.71
C ARG A 83 15.10 -30.59 -18.10
N ALA A 84 15.73 -29.82 -18.97
CA ALA A 84 17.12 -30.02 -19.37
C ALA A 84 18.13 -29.69 -18.24
N PHE A 85 17.72 -28.84 -17.29
CA PHE A 85 18.49 -28.44 -16.12
C PHE A 85 18.00 -29.08 -14.83
N ARG A 86 17.15 -30.11 -14.94
CA ARG A 86 16.55 -30.82 -13.81
C ARG A 86 17.46 -31.96 -13.36
N LYS A 87 17.60 -32.16 -12.05
CA LYS A 87 18.27 -33.35 -11.51
C LYS A 87 17.39 -34.59 -11.71
N ALA A 88 17.99 -35.77 -11.76
CA ALA A 88 17.25 -37.03 -11.93
C ALA A 88 16.24 -37.30 -10.79
N GLU A 89 16.51 -36.75 -9.61
CA GLU A 89 15.73 -36.93 -8.37
C GLU A 89 14.61 -35.90 -8.22
N GLU A 90 14.65 -34.82 -9.00
CA GLU A 90 13.61 -33.79 -8.99
C GLU A 90 12.40 -34.30 -9.80
N SER A 91 11.22 -34.26 -9.18
CA SER A 91 9.99 -34.79 -9.76
C SER A 91 9.71 -34.20 -11.16
N ASP A 92 9.19 -35.04 -12.06
CA ASP A 92 8.53 -34.57 -13.28
C ASP A 92 7.40 -33.61 -12.95
N GLU A 93 6.83 -33.79 -11.76
CA GLU A 93 5.58 -33.21 -11.35
C GLU A 93 5.65 -31.87 -10.61
N LEU A 94 6.83 -31.25 -10.42
CA LEU A 94 6.97 -29.78 -10.36
C LEU A 94 8.40 -29.29 -10.20
N LEU A 95 8.72 -28.17 -10.87
CA LEU A 95 9.91 -27.39 -10.55
C LEU A 95 9.64 -26.49 -9.33
N SER A 96 10.16 -26.88 -8.17
CA SER A 96 10.02 -26.12 -6.91
C SER A 96 10.69 -24.74 -6.95
N GLU A 97 10.32 -23.84 -6.03
CA GLU A 97 11.03 -22.57 -5.80
C GLU A 97 12.53 -22.80 -5.51
N THR A 98 12.88 -23.95 -4.93
CA THR A 98 14.27 -24.39 -4.77
C THR A 98 14.99 -24.52 -6.12
N TYR A 99 14.36 -25.09 -7.15
CA TYR A 99 14.94 -25.16 -8.50
C TYR A 99 15.29 -23.77 -9.03
N TYR A 100 14.35 -22.83 -8.98
CA TYR A 100 14.56 -21.47 -9.52
C TYR A 100 15.56 -20.66 -8.69
N LYS A 101 15.61 -20.87 -7.36
CA LYS A 101 16.66 -20.28 -6.51
C LYS A 101 18.05 -20.77 -6.91
N GLN A 102 18.17 -22.03 -7.34
CA GLN A 102 19.45 -22.63 -7.72
C GLN A 102 19.82 -22.44 -9.19
N LYS A 103 18.86 -22.27 -10.10
CA LYS A 103 19.11 -21.95 -11.51
C LYS A 103 19.57 -20.50 -11.64
N LYS A 104 20.80 -20.30 -12.10
CA LYS A 104 21.40 -18.98 -12.34
C LYS A 104 21.62 -18.78 -13.83
N ALA A 105 21.33 -17.58 -14.32
CA ALA A 105 21.57 -17.19 -15.70
C ALA A 105 22.20 -15.80 -15.74
N VAL A 106 23.21 -15.66 -16.60
CA VAL A 106 23.97 -14.42 -16.78
C VAL A 106 24.17 -14.20 -18.27
N SER A 107 24.05 -12.96 -18.72
CA SER A 107 24.23 -12.64 -20.14
C SER A 107 24.73 -11.21 -20.34
N PHE A 108 25.60 -11.02 -21.33
CA PHE A 108 26.18 -9.74 -21.70
C PHE A 108 26.20 -9.55 -23.21
N ALA A 109 25.95 -8.32 -23.66
CA ALA A 109 26.27 -7.86 -24.99
C ALA A 109 27.76 -7.48 -25.07
N TYR A 110 28.38 -7.70 -26.21
CA TYR A 110 29.73 -7.22 -26.52
C TYR A 110 29.85 -6.94 -28.02
N VAL A 111 30.95 -6.32 -28.43
CA VAL A 111 31.33 -6.22 -29.84
C VAL A 111 32.61 -7.02 -30.03
N ASP A 112 32.63 -7.90 -31.03
CA ASP A 112 33.80 -8.73 -31.29
C ASP A 112 34.91 -7.93 -32.01
N LYS A 113 36.11 -8.51 -32.15
CA LYS A 113 37.25 -7.86 -32.82
C LYS A 113 36.99 -7.44 -34.27
N ALA A 114 35.98 -8.02 -34.92
CA ALA A 114 35.58 -7.66 -36.28
C ALA A 114 34.52 -6.53 -36.31
N GLY A 115 34.17 -5.96 -35.15
CA GLY A 115 33.14 -4.93 -35.03
C GLY A 115 31.72 -5.49 -35.02
N VAL A 116 31.54 -6.80 -34.82
CA VAL A 116 30.22 -7.46 -34.91
C VAL A 116 29.53 -7.46 -33.54
N PRO A 117 28.31 -6.87 -33.41
CA PRO A 117 27.50 -6.99 -32.21
C PRO A 117 27.17 -8.45 -31.91
N SER A 118 27.54 -8.89 -30.71
CA SER A 118 27.46 -10.27 -30.25
C SER A 118 26.92 -10.34 -28.83
N GLY A 119 26.35 -11.49 -28.46
CA GLY A 119 25.86 -11.79 -27.12
C GLY A 119 26.58 -13.01 -26.56
N PHE A 120 26.86 -13.00 -25.26
CA PHE A 120 27.46 -14.10 -24.52
C PHE A 120 26.60 -14.38 -23.29
N GLY A 121 26.12 -15.61 -23.16
CA GLY A 121 25.27 -16.00 -22.05
C GLY A 121 25.62 -17.38 -21.51
N PHE A 122 25.39 -17.59 -20.22
CA PHE A 122 25.53 -18.89 -19.59
C PHE A 122 24.45 -19.11 -18.54
N CYS A 123 24.10 -20.37 -18.32
CA CYS A 123 23.08 -20.81 -17.38
C CYS A 123 23.57 -22.05 -16.66
N TYR A 124 23.36 -22.15 -15.35
CA TYR A 124 23.85 -23.26 -14.54
C TYR A 124 23.01 -23.47 -13.29
N ARG A 125 23.17 -24.64 -12.67
CA ARG A 125 22.62 -24.98 -11.34
C ARG A 125 23.69 -24.75 -10.27
N ALA A 126 23.41 -23.89 -9.29
CA ALA A 126 24.35 -23.59 -8.21
C ALA A 126 24.54 -24.75 -7.21
N ASP A 127 23.53 -25.61 -7.07
CA ASP A 127 23.54 -26.80 -6.22
C ASP A 127 23.81 -28.10 -7.01
N ASP A 128 23.99 -28.02 -8.32
CA ASP A 128 24.50 -29.11 -9.15
C ASP A 128 25.36 -28.54 -10.29
N PRO A 129 26.66 -28.37 -10.01
CA PRO A 129 27.62 -27.83 -10.98
C PRO A 129 27.73 -28.66 -12.27
N SER A 130 27.16 -29.86 -12.35
CA SER A 130 27.19 -30.70 -13.55
C SER A 130 26.15 -30.29 -14.60
N LEU A 131 25.18 -29.44 -14.26
CA LEU A 131 24.09 -28.99 -15.15
C LEU A 131 24.29 -27.53 -15.57
N TRP A 132 24.76 -27.32 -16.80
CA TRP A 132 25.09 -26.00 -17.33
C TRP A 132 24.99 -25.90 -18.86
N LEU A 133 24.89 -24.66 -19.35
CA LEU A 133 25.00 -24.28 -20.76
C LEU A 133 25.78 -22.95 -20.90
N ILE A 134 26.60 -22.84 -21.94
CA ILE A 134 27.27 -21.61 -22.38
C ILE A 134 26.87 -21.37 -23.83
N ALA A 135 26.62 -20.12 -24.20
CA ALA A 135 26.26 -19.79 -25.55
C ALA A 135 26.72 -18.42 -26.03
N ILE A 136 26.85 -18.33 -27.35
CA ILE A 136 27.23 -17.14 -28.09
C ILE A 136 26.22 -16.93 -29.20
N THR A 137 25.77 -15.69 -29.36
CA THR A 137 25.00 -15.27 -30.54
C THR A 137 25.76 -14.18 -31.27
N LYS A 138 26.09 -14.37 -32.56
CA LYS A 138 26.67 -13.34 -33.41
C LYS A 138 25.61 -12.64 -34.25
N ASN A 139 25.93 -11.42 -34.66
CA ASN A 139 25.07 -10.58 -35.49
C ASN A 139 23.72 -10.32 -34.83
N THR A 140 23.72 -10.05 -33.52
CA THR A 140 22.50 -9.98 -32.70
C THR A 140 21.48 -8.95 -33.22
N HIS A 141 21.96 -7.88 -33.85
CA HIS A 141 21.15 -6.82 -34.46
C HIS A 141 20.45 -7.22 -35.78
N LEU A 142 20.84 -8.33 -36.43
CA LEU A 142 20.24 -8.79 -37.70
C LEU A 142 18.99 -9.66 -37.48
N PRO A 143 18.19 -9.96 -38.52
CA PRO A 143 17.09 -10.91 -38.43
C PRO A 143 17.52 -12.33 -37.99
N VAL A 144 16.59 -13.08 -37.40
CA VAL A 144 16.82 -14.41 -36.81
C VAL A 144 17.36 -15.46 -37.81
N GLU A 145 17.11 -15.27 -39.10
CA GLU A 145 17.68 -16.08 -40.19
C GLU A 145 19.20 -15.89 -40.35
N GLN A 146 19.72 -14.73 -39.98
CA GLN A 146 21.09 -14.31 -40.24
C GLN A 146 21.97 -14.46 -38.99
N ARG A 147 21.37 -14.39 -37.80
CA ARG A 147 22.03 -14.63 -36.50
C ARG A 147 22.66 -16.01 -36.43
N GLU A 148 23.88 -16.07 -35.93
CA GLU A 148 24.60 -17.32 -35.72
C GLU A 148 24.64 -17.62 -34.24
N VAL A 149 24.29 -18.84 -33.88
CA VAL A 149 24.18 -19.27 -32.49
C VAL A 149 25.07 -20.49 -32.29
N TYR A 150 25.84 -20.45 -31.21
CA TYR A 150 26.77 -21.50 -30.78
C TYR A 150 26.46 -21.82 -29.33
N VAL A 151 26.23 -23.09 -29.02
CA VAL A 151 25.86 -23.57 -27.69
C VAL A 151 26.74 -24.73 -27.30
N VAL A 152 27.28 -24.68 -26.08
CA VAL A 152 27.93 -25.79 -25.40
C VAL A 152 27.12 -26.14 -24.16
N THR A 153 26.82 -27.41 -23.95
CA THR A 153 26.03 -27.86 -22.79
C THR A 153 26.52 -29.18 -22.21
N SER A 154 26.34 -29.37 -20.90
CA SER A 154 26.73 -30.56 -20.18
C SER A 154 25.67 -31.68 -20.17
N PHE A 155 24.42 -31.38 -20.52
CA PHE A 155 23.33 -32.35 -20.59
C PHE A 155 23.08 -32.80 -22.02
N ASN A 156 22.51 -34.00 -22.21
CA ASN A 156 22.23 -34.54 -23.54
C ASN A 156 21.13 -33.72 -24.24
N PRO A 157 21.41 -33.03 -25.37
CA PRO A 157 20.41 -32.28 -26.10
C PRO A 157 19.59 -33.13 -27.08
N GLU A 158 20.01 -34.38 -27.39
CA GLU A 158 19.33 -35.26 -28.35
C GLU A 158 17.84 -35.45 -28.11
N PRO A 159 17.35 -35.63 -26.85
CA PRO A 159 15.91 -35.77 -26.59
C PRO A 159 15.09 -34.54 -27.01
N TYR A 160 15.75 -33.40 -27.24
CA TYR A 160 15.13 -32.14 -27.60
C TYR A 160 15.25 -31.82 -29.10
N LEU A 161 16.10 -32.55 -29.84
CA LEU A 161 16.32 -32.33 -31.26
C LEU A 161 15.27 -33.06 -32.13
N VAL A 162 14.91 -32.46 -33.26
CA VAL A 162 14.07 -33.10 -34.30
C VAL A 162 14.91 -34.03 -35.19
N GLU A 163 16.14 -33.64 -35.51
CA GLU A 163 17.09 -34.42 -36.33
C GLU A 163 18.51 -34.36 -35.71
N PRO A 164 18.82 -35.21 -34.71
CA PRO A 164 20.07 -35.11 -33.95
C PRO A 164 21.34 -35.21 -34.82
N GLU A 165 21.29 -36.00 -35.90
CA GLU A 165 22.45 -36.27 -36.77
C GLU A 165 22.92 -35.07 -37.61
N LYS A 166 22.09 -34.04 -37.83
CA LYS A 166 22.43 -32.93 -38.77
C LYS A 166 23.24 -31.79 -38.15
N ARG A 167 23.26 -31.67 -36.82
CA ARG A 167 23.77 -30.47 -36.12
C ARG A 167 24.58 -30.79 -34.86
N LEU A 168 24.51 -32.03 -34.38
CA LEU A 168 25.24 -32.47 -33.20
C LEU A 168 26.63 -32.94 -33.60
N THR A 169 27.65 -32.31 -33.02
CA THR A 169 28.99 -32.92 -33.00
C THR A 169 29.24 -33.37 -31.56
N SER A 170 29.26 -34.68 -31.31
CA SER A 170 29.58 -35.20 -29.99
C SER A 170 31.05 -34.93 -29.68
N VAL A 171 31.33 -34.30 -28.54
CA VAL A 171 32.70 -33.99 -28.10
C VAL A 171 33.05 -35.00 -26.99
N SER A 172 34.03 -35.86 -27.26
CA SER A 172 34.46 -36.91 -26.32
C SER A 172 34.93 -36.32 -24.99
N SER A 173 34.44 -36.88 -23.88
CA SER A 173 34.70 -36.43 -22.50
C SER A 173 36.15 -36.59 -22.02
N HIS A 174 36.99 -37.32 -22.74
CA HIS A 174 38.40 -37.53 -22.38
C HIS A 174 39.33 -36.41 -22.86
N MET A 175 38.82 -35.47 -23.67
CA MET A 175 39.48 -34.22 -23.97
C MET A 175 38.60 -33.11 -23.38
N LEU A 176 38.87 -32.64 -22.16
CA LEU A 176 38.16 -31.52 -21.51
C LEU A 176 38.73 -30.13 -21.89
N PHE A 177 39.93 -30.11 -22.48
CA PHE A 177 40.56 -28.94 -23.10
C PHE A 177 39.89 -28.32 -24.38
N PRO A 178 38.93 -28.93 -25.10
CA PRO A 178 38.27 -28.36 -26.26
C PRO A 178 36.97 -27.61 -25.97
N ILE A 179 36.42 -27.55 -24.75
CA ILE A 179 35.27 -26.66 -24.46
C ILE A 179 35.67 -25.21 -24.75
N THR A 180 36.86 -24.83 -24.30
CA THR A 180 37.51 -23.56 -24.63
C THR A 180 37.74 -23.50 -26.13
N ARG A 181 38.51 -24.41 -26.74
CA ARG A 181 38.83 -24.32 -28.18
C ARG A 181 37.63 -24.28 -29.14
N THR A 182 36.57 -25.03 -28.86
CA THR A 182 35.38 -25.15 -29.74
C THR A 182 34.57 -23.88 -29.73
N ILE A 183 34.36 -23.27 -28.56
CA ILE A 183 33.56 -22.05 -28.43
C ILE A 183 34.42 -20.79 -28.64
N SER A 184 35.70 -20.80 -28.21
CA SER A 184 36.68 -19.73 -28.35
C SER A 184 36.82 -19.22 -29.78
N ASN A 185 36.88 -20.14 -30.75
CA ASN A 185 36.99 -19.79 -32.17
C ASN A 185 35.83 -18.92 -32.67
N HIS A 186 34.69 -18.98 -31.98
CA HIS A 186 33.49 -18.21 -32.30
C HIS A 186 33.28 -16.99 -31.38
N ILE A 187 33.99 -16.85 -30.27
CA ILE A 187 33.87 -15.66 -29.39
C ILE A 187 34.49 -14.43 -30.06
N ASN A 188 35.67 -14.57 -30.66
CA ASN A 188 36.40 -13.47 -31.30
C ASN A 188 36.59 -12.22 -30.38
N SER A 189 36.71 -12.44 -29.07
CA SER A 189 37.00 -11.44 -28.03
C SER A 189 37.86 -12.09 -26.95
N PRO A 190 39.10 -11.63 -26.72
CA PRO A 190 40.02 -12.22 -25.72
C PRO A 190 39.46 -12.23 -24.30
N CYS A 191 38.77 -11.14 -23.93
CA CYS A 191 38.14 -11.00 -22.62
C CYS A 191 37.03 -12.04 -22.41
N ILE A 192 36.08 -12.12 -23.34
CA ILE A 192 34.97 -13.09 -23.25
C ILE A 192 35.51 -14.52 -23.35
N GLU A 193 36.56 -14.74 -24.14
CA GLU A 193 37.22 -16.02 -24.24
C GLU A 193 37.82 -16.45 -22.90
N ALA A 194 38.60 -15.59 -22.26
CA ALA A 194 39.18 -15.84 -20.94
C ALA A 194 38.09 -16.14 -19.90
N MET A 195 37.02 -15.35 -19.87
CA MET A 195 35.86 -15.59 -19.01
C MET A 195 35.26 -16.98 -19.27
N ALA A 196 34.99 -17.35 -20.52
CA ALA A 196 34.44 -18.65 -20.88
C ALA A 196 35.33 -19.81 -20.41
N ARG A 197 36.66 -19.65 -20.42
CA ARG A 197 37.58 -20.68 -19.89
C ARG A 197 37.46 -20.85 -18.38
N SER A 198 37.25 -19.77 -17.63
CA SER A 198 37.09 -19.82 -16.16
C SER A 198 35.72 -20.32 -15.68
N LEU A 199 34.73 -20.43 -16.56
CA LEU A 199 33.39 -20.88 -16.19
C LEU A 199 33.31 -22.39 -15.89
N VAL A 200 34.21 -23.20 -16.46
CA VAL A 200 34.19 -24.65 -16.31
C VAL A 200 35.53 -25.11 -15.73
N SER A 201 35.51 -25.70 -14.54
CA SER A 201 36.68 -26.30 -13.90
C SER A 201 36.63 -27.82 -14.03
N GLY A 202 37.79 -28.49 -14.17
CA GLY A 202 37.92 -29.95 -14.09
C GLY A 202 36.96 -30.77 -14.97
N PHE A 203 36.45 -31.90 -14.43
CA PHE A 203 35.58 -32.86 -15.11
C PHE A 203 34.14 -32.36 -15.25
N ASN A 204 33.90 -31.39 -16.14
CA ASN A 204 32.56 -30.90 -16.51
C ASN A 204 31.80 -30.19 -15.37
N THR A 205 32.52 -29.64 -14.39
CA THR A 205 31.92 -28.89 -13.27
C THR A 205 31.95 -27.38 -13.56
N PHE A 206 30.78 -26.75 -13.50
CA PHE A 206 30.63 -25.30 -13.67
C PHE A 206 31.05 -24.56 -12.40
N ASN A 207 31.63 -23.37 -12.54
CA ASN A 207 31.95 -22.52 -11.41
C ASN A 207 30.65 -21.90 -10.86
N VAL A 208 30.23 -22.33 -9.66
CA VAL A 208 28.98 -21.88 -9.02
C VAL A 208 28.96 -20.38 -8.72
N ASN A 209 30.13 -19.74 -8.66
CA ASN A 209 30.28 -18.31 -8.41
C ASN A 209 30.30 -17.48 -9.70
N ALA A 210 30.09 -18.09 -10.87
CA ALA A 210 30.11 -17.39 -12.16
C ALA A 210 29.13 -16.20 -12.24
N GLY A 211 28.07 -16.19 -11.42
CA GLY A 211 27.18 -15.05 -11.21
C GLY A 211 27.91 -13.73 -10.96
N THR A 212 29.07 -13.77 -10.30
CA THR A 212 29.89 -12.60 -9.96
C THR A 212 30.32 -11.78 -11.19
N PHE A 213 30.41 -12.40 -12.37
CA PHE A 213 30.70 -11.66 -13.60
C PHE A 213 29.64 -10.62 -13.97
N MET A 214 28.43 -10.70 -13.42
CA MET A 214 27.42 -9.66 -13.64
C MET A 214 27.89 -8.28 -13.19
N HIS A 215 28.75 -8.21 -12.18
CA HIS A 215 29.32 -6.96 -11.71
C HIS A 215 30.32 -6.33 -12.69
N CYS A 216 30.86 -7.10 -13.64
CA CYS A 216 31.85 -6.59 -14.58
C CYS A 216 31.26 -5.85 -15.78
N ALA A 217 29.96 -6.04 -16.04
CA ALA A 217 29.27 -5.41 -17.15
C ALA A 217 28.51 -4.16 -16.69
N GLN A 218 28.34 -3.22 -17.63
CA GLN A 218 27.62 -1.97 -17.40
C GLN A 218 26.34 -1.93 -18.22
N TYR A 219 25.31 -1.25 -17.72
CA TYR A 219 24.12 -1.02 -18.54
C TYR A 219 24.44 -0.12 -19.74
N VAL A 220 23.88 -0.46 -20.90
CA VAL A 220 24.02 0.36 -22.11
C VAL A 220 23.33 1.72 -21.90
N THR A 221 24.03 2.79 -22.28
CA THR A 221 23.53 4.17 -22.16
C THR A 221 24.05 5.00 -23.33
N SER A 222 23.21 5.90 -23.84
CA SER A 222 23.61 6.91 -24.83
C SER A 222 24.32 8.11 -24.18
N GLU A 223 24.19 8.28 -22.87
CA GLU A 223 24.87 9.34 -22.12
C GLU A 223 26.32 8.92 -21.82
N THR A 224 27.28 9.61 -22.41
CA THR A 224 28.72 9.33 -22.25
C THR A 224 29.20 9.42 -20.81
N SER A 225 28.59 10.29 -19.99
CA SER A 225 28.90 10.45 -18.56
C SER A 225 28.45 9.28 -17.69
N ARG A 226 27.53 8.44 -18.16
CA ARG A 226 26.99 7.30 -17.39
C ARG A 226 27.69 5.96 -17.69
N PHE A 227 28.60 5.93 -18.67
CA PHE A 227 29.38 4.74 -18.99
C PHE A 227 30.85 4.98 -18.64
N GLU A 228 31.33 4.29 -17.60
CA GLU A 228 32.70 4.43 -17.13
C GLU A 228 33.67 3.67 -18.03
N ASP A 229 34.86 4.23 -18.23
CA ASP A 229 35.94 3.52 -18.92
C ASP A 229 36.44 2.36 -18.03
N ASN A 230 36.61 1.20 -18.64
CA ASN A 230 36.81 -0.07 -17.94
C ASN A 230 38.04 -0.86 -18.43
N ASP A 231 38.98 -0.21 -19.12
CA ASP A 231 40.15 -0.87 -19.71
C ASP A 231 40.93 -1.73 -18.70
N ALA A 232 41.13 -1.22 -17.49
CA ALA A 232 41.81 -1.97 -16.42
C ALA A 232 41.07 -3.24 -16.01
N LEU A 233 39.73 -3.18 -15.95
CA LEU A 233 38.89 -4.33 -15.64
C LEU A 233 38.85 -5.33 -16.79
N LEU A 234 38.75 -4.87 -18.04
CA LEU A 234 38.80 -5.72 -19.22
C LEU A 234 40.14 -6.45 -19.34
N GLN A 235 41.26 -5.75 -19.10
CA GLN A 235 42.59 -6.37 -19.05
C GLN A 235 42.73 -7.38 -17.92
N LEU A 236 42.12 -7.12 -16.76
CA LEU A 236 42.10 -8.05 -15.65
C LEU A 236 41.30 -9.32 -15.99
N LEU A 237 40.11 -9.17 -16.60
CA LEU A 237 39.28 -10.28 -17.07
C LEU A 237 39.98 -11.11 -18.16
N GLU A 238 40.73 -10.46 -19.05
CA GLU A 238 41.52 -11.16 -20.08
C GLU A 238 42.68 -11.96 -19.48
N LYS A 239 43.36 -11.41 -18.46
CA LYS A 239 44.53 -12.05 -17.85
C LYS A 239 44.17 -13.11 -16.81
N ASN A 240 43.31 -12.75 -15.86
CA ASN A 240 43.03 -13.51 -14.64
C ASN A 240 41.55 -13.40 -14.20
N PRO A 241 40.59 -13.92 -14.99
CA PRO A 241 39.16 -13.83 -14.67
C PRO A 241 38.79 -14.56 -13.37
N GLU A 242 39.58 -15.57 -12.96
CA GLU A 242 39.38 -16.32 -11.73
C GLU A 242 39.52 -15.47 -10.46
N ILE A 243 40.31 -14.40 -10.48
CA ILE A 243 40.45 -13.47 -9.35
C ILE A 243 39.09 -12.84 -9.02
N ILE A 244 38.27 -12.55 -10.03
CA ILE A 244 36.94 -11.95 -9.86
C ILE A 244 35.93 -12.98 -9.37
N ILE A 245 35.86 -14.14 -10.03
CA ILE A 245 34.85 -15.16 -9.69
C ILE A 245 35.07 -15.70 -8.27
N ASN A 246 36.32 -15.87 -7.87
CA ASN A 246 36.68 -16.48 -6.59
C ASN A 246 36.80 -15.47 -5.44
N ASP A 247 36.58 -14.17 -5.68
CA ASP A 247 36.64 -13.15 -4.63
C ASP A 247 35.43 -13.25 -3.67
N PRO A 248 35.66 -13.45 -2.36
CA PRO A 248 34.56 -13.63 -1.39
C PRO A 248 33.68 -12.39 -1.21
N LEU A 249 34.24 -11.19 -1.36
CA LEU A 249 33.49 -9.95 -1.18
C LEU A 249 32.54 -9.75 -2.36
N LEU A 250 33.03 -9.89 -3.60
CA LEU A 250 32.21 -9.81 -4.80
C LEU A 250 31.12 -10.91 -4.83
N GLN A 251 31.42 -12.11 -4.34
CA GLN A 251 30.40 -13.17 -4.19
C GLN A 251 29.26 -12.77 -3.26
N LYS A 252 29.57 -12.16 -2.10
CA LYS A 252 28.56 -11.68 -1.15
C LYS A 252 27.74 -10.52 -1.71
N LEU A 253 28.36 -9.65 -2.52
CA LEU A 253 27.69 -8.51 -3.15
C LEU A 253 26.61 -8.92 -4.17
N ASN A 254 26.68 -10.13 -4.73
CA ASN A 254 25.57 -10.68 -5.54
C ASN A 254 24.23 -10.70 -4.77
N SER A 255 24.26 -10.76 -3.43
CA SER A 255 23.06 -10.77 -2.57
C SER A 255 22.54 -9.38 -2.17
N VAL A 256 23.32 -8.32 -2.39
CA VAL A 256 22.97 -6.93 -2.04
C VAL A 256 22.06 -6.29 -3.10
N GLY A 257 22.09 -6.79 -4.34
CA GLY A 257 21.22 -6.32 -5.43
C GLY A 257 21.66 -5.01 -6.07
N SER A 258 22.90 -4.56 -5.84
CA SER A 258 23.48 -3.37 -6.47
C SER A 258 24.41 -3.76 -7.62
N HIS A 259 24.34 -3.03 -8.74
CA HIS A 259 25.31 -3.15 -9.83
C HIS A 259 26.53 -2.27 -9.52
N LEU A 260 27.71 -2.89 -9.53
CA LEU A 260 28.97 -2.22 -9.27
C LEU A 260 29.44 -1.48 -10.52
N THR A 261 30.10 -0.33 -10.33
CA THR A 261 30.85 0.29 -11.42
C THR A 261 32.17 -0.45 -11.67
N PRO A 262 32.79 -0.32 -12.86
CA PRO A 262 34.08 -0.96 -13.14
C PRO A 262 35.16 -0.62 -12.11
N ARG A 263 35.20 0.65 -11.67
CA ARG A 263 36.11 1.10 -10.61
C ARG A 263 35.84 0.37 -9.30
N GLN A 264 34.57 0.22 -8.92
CA GLN A 264 34.16 -0.46 -7.69
C GLN A 264 34.52 -1.94 -7.69
N VAL A 265 34.38 -2.64 -8.82
CA VAL A 265 34.84 -4.03 -8.94
C VAL A 265 36.34 -4.13 -8.64
N ILE A 266 37.13 -3.26 -9.26
CA ILE A 266 38.58 -3.22 -9.05
C ILE A 266 38.94 -2.87 -7.60
N ASP A 267 38.24 -1.92 -6.99
CA ASP A 267 38.52 -1.51 -5.62
C ASP A 267 38.08 -2.57 -4.60
N CYS A 268 37.00 -3.31 -4.85
CA CYS A 268 36.64 -4.49 -4.06
C CYS A 268 37.73 -5.57 -4.08
N LEU A 269 38.51 -5.69 -5.17
CA LEU A 269 39.63 -6.65 -5.27
C LEU A 269 40.92 -6.17 -4.58
N LYS A 270 40.99 -4.90 -4.14
CA LYS A 270 42.16 -4.31 -3.48
C LYS A 270 41.90 -4.23 -1.97
N PRO A 271 42.54 -5.08 -1.14
CA PRO A 271 42.35 -5.05 0.32
C PRO A 271 42.65 -3.70 0.97
N GLN A 272 43.51 -2.90 0.34
CA GLN A 272 43.89 -1.57 0.83
C GLN A 272 42.86 -0.48 0.51
N SER A 273 41.91 -0.72 -0.40
CA SER A 273 40.93 0.30 -0.80
C SER A 273 39.95 0.62 0.33
N SER A 274 39.51 1.87 0.39
CA SER A 274 38.52 2.33 1.37
C SER A 274 37.19 1.56 1.20
N LEU A 275 36.79 1.27 -0.04
CA LEU A 275 35.60 0.49 -0.36
C LEU A 275 35.66 -0.94 0.17
N ASN A 276 36.75 -1.66 -0.08
CA ASN A 276 36.92 -3.02 0.38
C ASN A 276 36.85 -3.09 1.92
N LYS A 277 37.55 -2.20 2.62
CA LYS A 277 37.57 -2.16 4.09
C LYS A 277 36.18 -1.94 4.69
N VAL A 278 35.41 -0.98 4.16
CA VAL A 278 34.05 -0.69 4.64
C VAL A 278 33.08 -1.82 4.31
N LEU A 279 33.13 -2.37 3.09
CA LEU A 279 32.22 -3.46 2.74
C LEU A 279 32.55 -4.76 3.47
N LEU A 280 33.83 -5.05 3.73
CA LEU A 280 34.22 -6.19 4.54
C LEU A 280 33.71 -6.04 5.98
N SER A 281 33.82 -4.87 6.62
CA SER A 281 33.29 -4.71 7.99
C SER A 281 31.78 -4.94 8.08
N ILE A 282 31.04 -4.65 7.00
CA ILE A 282 29.59 -4.86 6.92
C ILE A 282 29.25 -6.32 6.58
N LEU A 283 29.93 -6.89 5.58
CA LEU A 283 29.56 -8.17 4.95
C LEU A 283 30.37 -9.37 5.43
N ASP A 284 31.38 -9.21 6.29
CA ASP A 284 32.17 -10.32 6.85
C ASP A 284 31.44 -11.13 7.94
N LYS A 285 30.11 -11.23 7.81
CA LYS A 285 29.23 -12.01 8.68
C LYS A 285 28.83 -13.31 7.97
N LYS A 286 28.56 -14.36 8.76
CA LYS A 286 28.12 -15.67 8.26
C LYS A 286 26.73 -15.61 7.59
N THR A 287 25.86 -14.73 8.10
CA THR A 287 24.54 -14.46 7.55
C THR A 287 24.40 -12.95 7.36
N ILE A 288 24.04 -12.53 6.16
CA ILE A 288 23.83 -11.13 5.81
C ILE A 288 22.38 -10.77 6.14
N THR A 289 22.17 -9.82 7.05
CA THR A 289 20.83 -9.32 7.40
C THR A 289 20.32 -8.29 6.39
N LEU A 290 19.05 -7.90 6.49
CA LEU A 290 18.52 -6.81 5.66
C LEU A 290 19.26 -5.49 5.93
N ASP A 291 19.56 -5.18 7.19
CA ASP A 291 20.31 -3.98 7.59
C ASP A 291 21.74 -3.98 7.00
N ASP A 292 22.43 -5.13 6.99
CA ASP A 292 23.75 -5.25 6.37
C ASP A 292 23.70 -4.98 4.85
N ARG A 293 22.63 -5.41 4.18
CA ARG A 293 22.42 -5.10 2.74
C ARG A 293 22.19 -3.61 2.53
N GLU A 294 21.43 -2.96 3.39
CA GLU A 294 21.17 -1.53 3.31
C GLU A 294 22.45 -0.71 3.57
N LYS A 295 23.23 -1.09 4.59
CA LYS A 295 24.55 -0.50 4.88
C LYS A 295 25.49 -0.64 3.68
N ALA A 296 25.58 -1.84 3.11
CA ALA A 296 26.40 -2.09 1.92
C ALA A 296 25.91 -1.29 0.70
N TYR A 297 24.59 -1.19 0.50
CA TYR A 297 24.01 -0.40 -0.58
C TYR A 297 24.36 1.09 -0.45
N VAL A 298 24.21 1.68 0.75
CA VAL A 298 24.57 3.08 1.01
C VAL A 298 26.08 3.29 0.81
N ALA A 299 26.94 2.39 1.29
CA ALA A 299 28.39 2.47 1.09
C ALA A 299 28.76 2.45 -0.40
N LEU A 300 28.13 1.58 -1.20
CA LEU A 300 28.33 1.52 -2.65
C LEU A 300 27.87 2.80 -3.36
N ARG A 301 26.77 3.42 -2.91
CA ARG A 301 26.29 4.69 -3.46
C ARG A 301 27.23 5.85 -3.12
N LEU A 302 27.69 5.92 -1.86
CA LEU A 302 28.66 6.93 -1.42
C LEU A 302 29.99 6.79 -2.16
N ASP A 303 30.48 5.56 -2.35
CA ASP A 303 31.70 5.32 -3.12
C ASP A 303 31.56 5.76 -4.57
N LYS A 304 30.46 5.37 -5.25
CA LYS A 304 30.21 5.76 -6.65
C LYS A 304 30.32 7.27 -6.84
N LEU A 305 30.00 8.03 -5.80
CA LEU A 305 30.00 9.48 -5.81
C LEU A 305 31.30 10.09 -5.24
N GLY A 306 32.28 9.27 -4.88
CA GLY A 306 33.58 9.68 -4.35
C GLY A 306 33.53 10.16 -2.89
N LEU A 307 32.46 9.83 -2.16
CA LEU A 307 32.20 10.32 -0.81
C LEU A 307 32.47 9.30 0.30
N LEU A 308 32.82 8.06 -0.05
CA LEU A 308 32.96 7.00 0.94
C LEU A 308 34.00 7.33 2.03
N GLU A 309 35.08 8.02 1.70
CA GLU A 309 36.08 8.38 2.72
C GLU A 309 35.55 9.39 3.73
N GLN A 310 34.73 10.35 3.29
CA GLN A 310 34.16 11.34 4.21
C GLN A 310 32.95 10.81 4.97
N TYR A 311 32.27 9.77 4.47
CA TYR A 311 31.02 9.22 5.01
C TYR A 311 31.09 7.74 5.41
N GLY A 312 32.27 7.12 5.45
CA GLY A 312 32.43 5.68 5.72
C GLY A 312 31.89 5.25 7.09
N TRP A 313 31.87 6.18 8.05
CA TRP A 313 31.32 6.03 9.40
C TRP A 313 29.78 6.13 9.44
N VAL A 314 29.09 6.43 8.33
CA VAL A 314 27.62 6.37 8.25
C VAL A 314 27.12 4.95 8.56
N ALA A 315 27.91 3.93 8.24
CA ALA A 315 27.61 2.55 8.57
C ALA A 315 27.60 2.27 10.09
N ASP A 316 28.20 3.14 10.91
CA ASP A 316 28.34 2.98 12.35
C ASP A 316 27.20 3.64 13.16
N SER A 317 26.31 4.40 12.51
CA SER A 317 25.19 5.10 13.15
C SER A 317 23.88 4.88 12.40
N ASP A 318 22.98 4.09 12.99
CA ASP A 318 21.68 3.80 12.37
C ASP A 318 20.84 5.06 12.14
N ALA A 319 20.90 6.04 13.06
CA ALA A 319 20.21 7.31 12.93
C ALA A 319 20.71 8.13 11.72
N LEU A 320 22.03 8.12 11.48
CA LEU A 320 22.60 8.80 10.33
C LEU A 320 22.39 8.01 9.04
N LEU A 321 22.51 6.68 9.08
CA LEU A 321 22.22 5.82 7.94
C LEU A 321 20.78 6.05 7.46
N ALA A 322 19.82 6.10 8.37
CA ALA A 322 18.43 6.41 8.07
C ALA A 322 18.28 7.81 7.45
N PHE A 323 19.00 8.80 7.97
CA PHE A 323 18.98 10.16 7.42
C PHE A 323 19.58 10.22 6.01
N VAL A 324 20.77 9.65 5.80
CA VAL A 324 21.44 9.58 4.49
C VAL A 324 20.60 8.81 3.49
N LYS A 325 20.00 7.68 3.89
CA LYS A 325 19.09 6.88 3.06
C LYS A 325 17.86 7.69 2.65
N SER A 326 17.23 8.38 3.60
CA SER A 326 16.05 9.22 3.33
C SER A 326 16.37 10.29 2.29
N LEU A 327 17.55 10.90 2.38
CA LEU A 327 17.98 11.91 1.42
C LEU A 327 18.38 11.33 0.05
N LEU A 328 19.08 10.19 0.02
CA LEU A 328 19.40 9.49 -1.22
C LEU A 328 18.14 9.05 -1.97
N ASN A 329 17.08 8.69 -1.24
CA ASN A 329 15.79 8.32 -1.82
C ASN A 329 14.97 9.54 -2.28
N GLU A 330 14.99 10.65 -1.52
CA GLU A 330 14.20 11.85 -1.85
C GLU A 330 14.87 12.70 -2.95
N PHE A 331 16.20 12.71 -3.02
CA PHE A 331 16.95 13.63 -3.86
C PHE A 331 17.96 12.97 -4.82
N ASP A 332 17.98 11.63 -4.91
CA ASP A 332 18.91 10.85 -5.74
C ASP A 332 20.39 11.27 -5.53
N ASP A 333 21.22 11.10 -6.58
CA ASP A 333 22.63 11.51 -6.60
C ASP A 333 22.79 13.04 -6.59
N ARG A 334 21.72 13.82 -6.81
CA ARG A 334 21.76 15.30 -6.79
C ARG A 334 22.14 15.82 -5.42
N LEU A 335 21.75 15.10 -4.37
CA LEU A 335 22.10 15.40 -2.98
C LEU A 335 23.63 15.59 -2.81
N ILE A 336 24.42 14.81 -3.54
CA ILE A 336 25.82 14.56 -3.21
C ILE A 336 26.78 15.55 -3.87
N GLU A 337 26.36 16.20 -4.96
CA GLU A 337 27.07 17.38 -5.47
C GLU A 337 27.18 18.52 -4.45
N HIS A 338 26.40 18.46 -3.35
CA HIS A 338 26.33 19.50 -2.33
C HIS A 338 27.19 19.26 -1.08
N PHE A 339 27.77 18.06 -0.90
CA PHE A 339 28.49 17.71 0.31
C PHE A 339 29.86 17.09 0.03
N THR A 340 30.72 17.87 -0.62
CA THR A 340 32.03 17.41 -1.11
C THR A 340 33.19 17.83 -0.21
N THR A 341 32.96 18.76 0.72
CA THR A 341 34.00 19.26 1.65
C THR A 341 33.77 18.74 3.07
N GLN A 342 34.86 18.56 3.83
CA GLN A 342 34.79 18.13 5.23
C GLN A 342 33.87 19.04 6.07
N LYS A 343 33.90 20.36 5.82
CA LYS A 343 33.04 21.32 6.51
C LYS A 343 31.54 21.07 6.27
N GLN A 344 31.16 20.73 5.05
CA GLN A 344 29.78 20.39 4.69
C GLN A 344 29.36 19.06 5.33
N VAL A 345 30.26 18.08 5.40
CA VAL A 345 30.02 16.81 6.11
C VAL A 345 29.81 17.03 7.61
N ASP A 346 30.62 17.89 8.24
CA ASP A 346 30.48 18.23 9.64
C ASP A 346 29.18 18.99 9.92
N PHE A 347 28.78 19.89 9.02
CA PHE A 347 27.47 20.54 9.08
C PHE A 347 26.32 19.54 8.93
N PHE A 348 26.48 18.54 8.06
CA PHE A 348 25.49 17.49 7.86
C PHE A 348 25.33 16.58 9.10
N ARG A 349 26.44 16.26 9.79
CA ARG A 349 26.40 15.61 11.12
C ARG A 349 25.63 16.45 12.11
N PHE A 350 25.95 17.73 12.18
CA PHE A 350 25.26 18.66 13.07
C PHE A 350 23.76 18.70 12.77
N LEU A 351 23.37 18.79 11.49
CA LEU A 351 21.96 18.77 11.09
C LEU A 351 21.26 17.49 11.54
N ASN A 352 21.89 16.32 11.53
CA ASN A 352 21.24 15.08 11.98
C ASN A 352 20.68 15.17 13.42
N HIS A 353 21.27 16.02 14.26
CA HIS A 353 20.83 16.29 15.63
C HIS A 353 19.83 17.45 15.76
N SER A 354 19.59 18.21 14.68
CA SER A 354 18.63 19.30 14.66
C SER A 354 17.20 18.77 14.47
N PRO A 355 16.20 19.33 15.18
CA PRO A 355 14.79 19.02 14.94
C PRO A 355 14.30 19.51 13.56
N TYR A 356 15.06 20.34 12.85
CA TYR A 356 14.70 20.95 11.56
C TYR A 356 15.48 20.38 10.36
N LYS A 357 16.02 19.17 10.49
CA LYS A 357 17.02 18.61 9.57
C LYS A 357 16.53 18.36 8.15
N MET A 358 15.27 17.96 7.97
CA MET A 358 14.70 17.68 6.65
C MET A 358 14.30 18.97 5.94
N GLU A 359 13.71 19.93 6.66
CA GLU A 359 13.34 21.25 6.17
C GLU A 359 14.57 22.03 5.71
N MET A 360 15.65 21.95 6.50
CA MET A 360 16.92 22.58 6.14
C MET A 360 17.57 21.87 4.94
N ALA A 361 17.56 20.53 4.90
CA ALA A 361 18.06 19.79 3.73
C ALA A 361 17.27 20.18 2.45
N ARG A 362 15.94 20.28 2.53
CA ARG A 362 15.09 20.74 1.42
C ARG A 362 15.41 22.17 0.99
N LEU A 363 15.57 23.09 1.94
CA LEU A 363 15.92 24.48 1.63
C LEU A 363 17.28 24.56 0.90
N LEU A 364 18.26 23.81 1.37
CA LEU A 364 19.60 23.75 0.76
C LEU A 364 19.57 23.21 -0.68
N ILE A 365 18.70 22.23 -0.95
CA ILE A 365 18.59 21.56 -2.24
C ILE A 365 17.78 22.40 -3.25
N THR A 366 16.68 23.02 -2.80
CA THR A 366 15.77 23.78 -3.67
C THR A 366 16.33 25.14 -4.14
N GLN A 367 17.30 25.72 -3.44
CA GLN A 367 17.83 27.05 -3.74
C GLN A 367 18.97 27.08 -4.80
N LYS A 368 19.46 25.93 -5.31
CA LYS A 368 20.61 25.84 -6.25
C LYS A 368 20.39 26.54 -7.60
N GLY A 369 19.14 26.77 -8.01
CA GLY A 369 18.84 27.48 -9.26
C GLY A 369 19.29 28.95 -9.29
N LYS A 370 19.70 29.51 -8.14
CA LYS A 370 20.20 30.88 -8.00
C LYS A 370 21.74 30.86 -7.92
N SER A 371 22.41 31.78 -8.61
CA SER A 371 23.88 31.86 -8.71
C SER A 371 24.53 31.98 -7.32
N VAL A 372 25.02 30.85 -6.81
CA VAL A 372 25.55 30.65 -5.44
C VAL A 372 24.53 30.98 -4.36
N PRO A 373 23.79 29.98 -3.82
CA PRO A 373 22.81 30.22 -2.79
C PRO A 373 23.48 30.87 -1.57
N VAL A 374 22.98 32.04 -1.15
CA VAL A 374 23.39 32.74 0.08
C VAL A 374 23.42 31.79 1.27
N VAL A 375 22.52 30.79 1.27
CA VAL A 375 22.44 29.69 2.23
C VAL A 375 23.73 28.88 2.34
N TRP A 376 24.48 28.61 1.26
CA TRP A 376 25.76 27.86 1.36
C TRP A 376 26.89 28.71 1.93
N LYS A 377 26.90 30.03 1.65
CA LYS A 377 27.79 30.97 2.35
C LYS A 377 27.43 31.05 3.84
N ALA A 378 26.13 30.97 4.16
CA ALA A 378 25.66 30.84 5.53
C ALA A 378 26.12 29.51 6.16
N VAL A 379 26.10 28.38 5.44
CA VAL A 379 26.64 27.07 5.92
C VAL A 379 28.15 27.11 6.19
N GLU A 380 28.95 27.72 5.32
CA GLU A 380 30.37 27.92 5.58
C GLU A 380 30.60 28.83 6.79
N PHE A 381 29.77 29.86 6.96
CA PHE A 381 29.74 30.71 8.15
C PHE A 381 29.32 29.91 9.40
N PHE A 382 28.30 29.05 9.30
CA PHE A 382 27.80 28.19 10.38
C PHE A 382 28.91 27.30 10.93
N HIS A 383 29.74 26.72 10.06
CA HIS A 383 30.87 25.91 10.52
C HIS A 383 31.93 26.73 11.28
N ASN A 384 32.25 27.94 10.83
CA ASN A 384 33.36 28.72 11.41
C ASN A 384 32.97 29.52 12.68
N VAL A 385 31.72 29.96 12.79
CA VAL A 385 31.23 30.89 13.84
C VAL A 385 30.22 30.22 14.77
N PHE A 386 29.30 29.41 14.23
CA PHE A 386 28.11 28.96 14.97
C PHE A 386 28.24 27.57 15.58
N LEU A 387 28.97 26.64 14.94
CA LEU A 387 29.33 25.34 15.55
C LEU A 387 30.22 25.49 16.79
N LYS A 388 30.83 26.66 17.00
CA LYS A 388 31.60 27.02 18.19
C LYS A 388 30.76 27.68 19.30
N GLN A 389 29.52 28.08 19.01
CA GLN A 389 28.61 28.60 20.03
C GLN A 389 27.87 27.45 20.70
N ASP A 390 28.04 27.31 22.01
CA ASP A 390 27.39 26.27 22.83
C ASP A 390 25.94 26.64 23.22
N ASP A 391 25.35 27.63 22.56
CA ASP A 391 24.03 28.17 22.91
C ASP A 391 22.94 27.67 21.96
N GLN A 392 22.31 26.56 22.33
CA GLN A 392 21.21 25.93 21.57
C GLN A 392 20.03 26.88 21.32
N TYR A 393 19.81 27.89 22.17
CA TYR A 393 18.72 28.85 22.02
C TYR A 393 18.98 29.81 20.85
N ILE A 394 20.17 30.41 20.81
CA ILE A 394 20.60 31.23 19.67
C ILE A 394 20.53 30.39 18.40
N GLN A 395 20.93 29.12 18.50
CA GLN A 395 20.91 28.23 17.34
C GLN A 395 19.50 28.04 16.76
N ALA A 396 18.52 27.79 17.64
CA ALA A 396 17.13 27.62 17.25
C ALA A 396 16.52 28.90 16.65
N VAL A 397 16.77 30.07 17.25
CA VAL A 397 16.26 31.36 16.76
C VAL A 397 16.80 31.66 15.36
N VAL A 398 18.12 31.49 15.16
CA VAL A 398 18.77 31.80 13.88
C VAL A 398 18.35 30.82 12.78
N PHE A 399 18.20 29.53 13.07
CA PHE A 399 17.69 28.58 12.07
C PHE A 399 16.25 28.88 11.67
N GLN A 400 15.39 29.20 12.64
CA GLN A 400 14.02 29.56 12.36
C GLN A 400 13.93 30.86 11.54
N LEU A 401 14.78 31.85 11.84
CA LEU A 401 14.88 33.08 11.07
C LEU A 401 15.33 32.81 9.63
N LEU A 402 16.30 31.92 9.39
CA LEU A 402 16.72 31.59 8.03
C LEU A 402 15.69 30.81 7.21
N LEU A 403 14.84 30.02 7.88
CA LEU A 403 13.69 29.39 7.23
C LEU A 403 12.66 30.43 6.78
N ILE A 404 12.50 31.53 7.54
CA ILE A 404 11.56 32.62 7.25
C ILE A 404 12.17 33.63 6.25
N GLU A 405 13.45 33.96 6.40
CA GLU A 405 14.21 34.96 5.64
C GLU A 405 15.53 34.35 5.09
N PRO A 406 15.47 33.56 4.00
CA PRO A 406 16.64 32.86 3.46
C PRO A 406 17.70 33.78 2.81
N GLU A 407 17.43 35.08 2.70
CA GLU A 407 18.29 36.09 2.06
C GLU A 407 19.28 36.77 3.02
N LEU A 408 19.26 36.41 4.32
CA LEU A 408 20.17 36.99 5.31
C LEU A 408 21.64 36.74 4.95
N THR A 409 22.42 37.81 4.89
CA THR A 409 23.85 37.77 4.57
C THR A 409 24.68 37.31 5.79
N PRO A 410 25.89 36.74 5.58
CA PRO A 410 26.77 36.37 6.69
C PRO A 410 27.04 37.51 7.68
N SER A 411 27.17 38.76 7.21
CA SER A 411 27.35 39.92 8.07
C SER A 411 26.13 40.24 8.94
N GLN A 412 24.92 40.11 8.38
CA GLN A 412 23.67 40.28 9.14
C GLN A 412 23.51 39.17 10.18
N LEU A 413 23.84 37.92 9.81
CA LEU A 413 23.83 36.79 10.74
C LEU A 413 24.81 36.99 11.90
N THR A 414 26.03 37.47 11.63
CA THR A 414 26.99 37.81 12.71
C THR A 414 26.41 38.86 13.64
N GLN A 415 25.86 39.95 13.12
CA GLN A 415 25.29 41.02 13.96
C GLN A 415 24.11 40.54 14.80
N LEU A 416 23.27 39.66 14.25
CA LEU A 416 22.15 39.04 14.97
C LEU A 416 22.67 38.11 16.07
N ILE A 417 23.65 37.25 15.78
CA ILE A 417 24.26 36.35 16.76
C ILE A 417 24.93 37.15 17.88
N ASP A 418 25.72 38.18 17.53
CA ASP A 418 26.40 39.05 18.49
C ASP A 418 25.40 39.79 19.37
N SER A 419 24.28 40.26 18.80
CA SER A 419 23.23 40.95 19.55
C SER A 419 22.42 40.01 20.43
N LEU A 420 22.19 38.77 19.99
CA LEU A 420 21.59 37.73 20.80
C LEU A 420 22.53 37.25 21.92
N THR A 421 23.83 37.55 21.84
CA THR A 421 24.83 37.16 22.84
C THR A 421 25.05 38.29 23.87
N PRO A 422 24.88 38.04 25.19
CA PRO A 422 24.45 36.79 25.81
C PRO A 422 22.94 36.58 25.73
N SER A 423 22.51 35.36 25.44
CA SER A 423 21.07 35.03 25.32
C SER A 423 20.34 35.02 26.67
N LYS A 424 21.09 35.11 27.78
CA LYS A 424 20.63 34.81 29.15
C LYS A 424 19.27 35.41 29.49
N PHE A 425 19.00 36.66 29.14
CA PHE A 425 17.73 37.31 29.49
C PHE A 425 16.59 36.93 28.54
N LEU A 426 16.87 36.88 27.23
CA LEU A 426 15.85 36.56 26.22
C LEU A 426 15.47 35.08 26.25
N ALA A 427 16.44 34.18 26.44
CA ALA A 427 16.24 32.75 26.57
C ALA A 427 15.37 32.39 27.79
N GLN A 428 15.36 33.23 28.83
CA GLN A 428 14.48 33.06 29.98
C GLN A 428 13.03 33.42 29.68
N VAL A 429 12.78 34.39 28.80
CA VAL A 429 11.45 35.00 28.64
C VAL A 429 10.78 34.80 27.30
N PHE A 430 11.48 34.29 26.28
CA PHE A 430 10.93 34.08 24.94
C PHE A 430 11.10 32.63 24.46
N ASN A 431 10.08 32.09 23.78
CA ASN A 431 10.25 30.91 22.94
C ASN A 431 11.05 31.26 21.66
N PRO A 432 12.00 30.43 21.19
CA PRO A 432 12.78 30.71 19.98
C PRO A 432 11.94 31.03 18.74
N LEU A 433 10.84 30.30 18.54
CA LEU A 433 9.93 30.46 17.41
C LEU A 433 9.16 31.78 17.49
N GLU A 434 8.68 32.15 18.67
CA GLU A 434 7.96 33.41 18.90
C GLU A 434 8.87 34.60 18.71
N LEU A 435 10.10 34.53 19.23
CA LEU A 435 11.12 35.56 19.04
C LEU A 435 11.50 35.70 17.57
N ALA A 436 11.81 34.59 16.88
CA ALA A 436 12.13 34.61 15.45
C ALA A 436 10.97 35.22 14.62
N SER A 437 9.73 34.83 14.91
CA SER A 437 8.55 35.35 14.22
C SER A 437 8.31 36.84 14.49
N TYR A 438 8.58 37.29 15.72
CA TYR A 438 8.49 38.71 16.08
C TYR A 438 9.58 39.54 15.40
N LEU A 439 10.82 39.03 15.35
CA LEU A 439 11.96 39.68 14.70
C LEU A 439 11.80 39.76 13.18
N ALA A 440 11.31 38.70 12.53
CA ALA A 440 11.04 38.70 11.09
C ALA A 440 10.02 39.78 10.68
N LYS A 441 9.10 40.19 11.58
CA LYS A 441 8.16 41.29 11.32
C LYS A 441 8.81 42.68 11.36
N GLN A 442 10.01 42.80 11.91
CA GLN A 442 10.73 44.08 12.06
C GLN A 442 11.70 44.31 10.91
N GLN A 443 11.16 44.57 9.71
CA GLN A 443 11.94 44.95 8.53
C GLN A 443 12.28 46.46 8.55
N PRO A 444 13.49 46.88 8.11
CA PRO A 444 14.64 46.08 7.64
C PRO A 444 15.48 45.47 8.78
N SER A 445 16.42 44.55 8.45
CA SER A 445 17.24 43.77 9.40
C SER A 445 17.91 44.57 10.53
N ASP A 446 18.29 45.82 10.27
CA ASP A 446 18.95 46.68 11.27
C ASP A 446 18.04 46.97 12.48
N ARG A 447 16.71 47.00 12.27
CA ARG A 447 15.72 47.15 13.34
C ARG A 447 15.61 45.89 14.21
N GLN A 448 15.93 44.72 13.67
CA GLN A 448 15.94 43.47 14.45
C GLN A 448 17.01 43.56 15.54
N VAL A 449 18.20 44.05 15.21
CA VAL A 449 19.32 44.25 16.14
C VAL A 449 18.98 45.28 17.21
N GLU A 450 18.42 46.43 16.84
CA GLU A 450 17.99 47.46 17.80
C GLU A 450 16.96 46.90 18.78
N ARG A 451 15.97 46.16 18.27
CA ARG A 451 14.91 45.60 19.10
C ARG A 451 15.43 44.55 20.07
N ILE A 452 16.37 43.71 19.65
CA ILE A 452 17.05 42.75 20.55
C ILE A 452 17.72 43.48 21.71
N LYS A 453 18.43 44.58 21.45
CA LYS A 453 19.09 45.39 22.48
C LYS A 453 18.09 46.05 23.43
N GLU A 454 16.99 46.60 22.91
CA GLU A 454 15.92 47.18 23.72
C GLU A 454 15.30 46.13 24.66
N MET A 455 14.99 44.94 24.14
CA MET A 455 14.43 43.84 24.93
C MET A 455 15.41 43.37 26.00
N GLN A 456 16.69 43.21 25.65
CA GLN A 456 17.73 42.89 26.62
C GLN A 456 17.84 43.95 27.73
N GLY A 457 17.83 45.25 27.37
CA GLY A 457 17.88 46.34 28.34
C GLY A 457 16.67 46.38 29.26
N TYR A 458 15.47 46.16 28.71
CA TYR A 458 14.23 46.10 29.46
C TYR A 458 14.24 44.93 30.46
N PHE A 459 14.51 43.72 30.00
CA PHE A 459 14.51 42.54 30.85
C PHE A 459 15.69 42.51 31.83
N ALA A 460 16.83 43.14 31.50
CA ALA A 460 17.92 43.33 32.46
C ALA A 460 17.54 44.20 33.66
N ASN A 461 16.56 45.10 33.52
CA ASN A 461 16.03 45.92 34.63
C ASN A 461 14.87 45.22 35.36
N VAL A 462 13.99 44.54 34.61
CA VAL A 462 12.78 43.94 35.16
C VAL A 462 13.05 42.60 35.86
N LEU A 463 13.86 41.71 35.27
CA LEU A 463 14.11 40.38 35.83
C LEU A 463 14.74 40.43 37.24
N PRO A 464 15.73 41.30 37.55
CA PRO A 464 16.26 41.39 38.91
C PRO A 464 15.21 41.76 39.96
N LYS A 465 14.14 42.50 39.60
CA LYS A 465 13.05 42.83 40.53
C LYS A 465 12.21 41.60 40.85
N PHE A 466 11.92 40.77 39.84
CA PHE A 466 11.27 39.46 40.04
C PHE A 466 12.18 38.51 40.84
N GLU A 467 13.47 38.46 40.54
CA GLU A 467 14.44 37.65 41.29
C GLU A 467 14.56 38.11 42.75
N THR A 468 14.62 39.42 43.01
CA THR A 468 14.71 39.98 44.38
C THR A 468 13.45 39.69 45.19
N ALA A 469 12.26 39.85 44.59
CA ALA A 469 11.00 39.52 45.24
C ALA A 469 10.92 38.04 45.62
N GLN A 470 11.49 37.16 44.81
CA GLN A 470 11.49 35.72 45.00
C GLN A 470 12.58 35.23 45.98
N LEU A 471 13.75 35.88 45.97
CA LEU A 471 14.85 35.60 46.89
C LEU A 471 14.47 35.94 48.34
N LEU A 472 13.72 37.03 48.54
CA LEU A 472 13.11 37.36 49.84
C LEU A 472 12.12 36.29 50.34
N ARG A 473 11.56 35.47 49.43
CA ARG A 473 10.51 34.48 49.72
C ARG A 473 10.98 33.02 49.61
N LYS A 474 12.27 32.78 49.30
CA LYS A 474 12.90 31.45 49.20
C LYS A 474 12.23 30.51 48.18
N LYS A 475 11.64 31.02 47.10
CA LYS A 475 11.06 30.21 46.00
C LYS A 475 11.75 30.55 44.67
N PRO A 476 12.04 29.57 43.80
CA PRO A 476 12.59 29.84 42.46
C PRO A 476 11.49 30.29 41.48
N LEU A 477 11.86 31.14 40.51
CA LEU A 477 10.98 31.52 39.40
C LEU A 477 10.66 30.32 38.51
N GLN A 478 9.37 30.10 38.22
CA GLN A 478 8.94 29.05 37.32
C GLN A 478 9.33 29.39 35.87
N PRO A 479 9.98 28.48 35.11
CA PRO A 479 10.42 28.75 33.74
C PRO A 479 9.29 29.17 32.79
N ASP A 480 8.09 28.61 32.97
CA ASP A 480 6.94 28.91 32.11
C ASP A 480 6.33 30.28 32.39
N PHE A 481 6.39 30.74 33.65
CA PHE A 481 6.01 32.10 34.02
C PHE A 481 6.93 33.12 33.36
N LEU A 482 8.25 32.85 33.39
CA LEU A 482 9.25 33.70 32.74
C LEU A 482 9.00 33.77 31.22
N LYS A 483 8.74 32.63 30.56
CA LYS A 483 8.39 32.58 29.12
C LYS A 483 7.11 33.35 28.77
N GLY A 484 6.18 33.48 29.71
CA GLY A 484 4.98 34.30 29.55
C GLY A 484 5.25 35.81 29.58
N LEU A 485 6.34 36.26 30.20
CA LEU A 485 6.70 37.68 30.29
C LEU A 485 7.08 38.26 28.93
N GLY A 486 7.74 37.48 28.05
CA GLY A 486 8.07 37.93 26.71
C GLY A 486 6.84 38.25 25.87
N LYS A 487 5.82 37.40 25.95
CA LYS A 487 4.52 37.64 25.30
C LYS A 487 3.81 38.87 25.86
N ARG A 488 3.75 39.03 27.19
CA ARG A 488 3.12 40.19 27.84
C ARG A 488 3.84 41.51 27.54
N TYR A 489 5.15 41.46 27.33
CA TYR A 489 5.93 42.59 26.84
C TYR A 489 5.56 42.95 25.40
N ILE A 490 5.41 41.95 24.51
CA ILE A 490 4.89 42.16 23.15
C ILE A 490 3.47 42.75 23.19
N ASP A 491 2.65 42.38 24.19
CA ASP A 491 1.27 42.85 24.38
C ASP A 491 1.14 44.22 25.12
N GLY A 492 2.24 44.81 25.61
CA GLY A 492 2.27 46.17 26.17
C GLY A 492 1.94 46.36 27.67
N GLN A 493 2.06 45.32 28.51
CA GLN A 493 1.79 45.42 29.95
C GLN A 493 2.96 46.04 30.76
N ASP A 494 2.66 46.82 31.83
CA ASP A 494 3.68 47.32 32.76
C ASP A 494 4.05 46.26 33.81
N LEU A 495 5.21 45.63 33.62
CA LEU A 495 5.71 44.56 34.47
C LEU A 495 6.26 45.05 35.83
N HIS A 496 6.36 46.37 36.10
CA HIS A 496 6.93 46.88 37.36
C HIS A 496 6.02 46.66 38.59
N ILE A 497 4.71 46.91 38.47
CA ILE A 497 3.74 46.72 39.56
C ILE A 497 3.51 45.22 39.81
N LEU A 498 3.70 44.39 38.78
CA LEU A 498 3.55 42.94 38.85
C LEU A 498 4.75 42.24 39.49
N ALA A 499 5.82 42.96 39.83
CA ALA A 499 7.00 42.40 40.47
C ALA A 499 6.72 41.80 41.87
N ILE A 500 5.57 42.13 42.50
CA ILE A 500 5.13 41.48 43.76
C ILE A 500 4.47 40.11 43.54
N CYS A 501 4.15 39.78 42.29
CA CYS A 501 3.42 38.57 41.88
C CYS A 501 4.40 37.48 41.43
N GLU A 502 4.11 36.25 41.81
CA GLU A 502 4.90 35.05 41.54
C GLU A 502 4.31 34.18 40.44
N ASN A 503 3.03 34.40 40.13
CA ASN A 503 2.25 33.63 39.17
C ASN A 503 1.06 34.46 38.66
N ASP A 504 0.39 33.95 37.63
CA ASP A 504 -0.74 34.65 36.99
C ASP A 504 -1.95 34.86 37.92
N ASN A 505 -2.18 33.97 38.91
CA ASN A 505 -3.29 34.11 39.85
C ASN A 505 -3.08 35.31 40.79
N GLN A 506 -1.85 35.54 41.22
CA GLN A 506 -1.48 36.69 42.04
C GLN A 506 -1.61 38.00 41.27
N ILE A 507 -1.27 38.01 39.97
CA ILE A 507 -1.50 39.17 39.09
C ILE A 507 -2.98 39.53 39.05
N LYS A 508 -3.85 38.53 38.85
CA LYS A 508 -5.30 38.72 38.81
C LYS A 508 -5.85 39.25 40.13
N ALA A 509 -5.46 38.65 41.26
CA ALA A 509 -5.89 39.11 42.57
C ALA A 509 -5.39 40.52 42.90
N CYS A 510 -4.15 40.84 42.51
CA CYS A 510 -3.58 42.18 42.65
C CYS A 510 -4.41 43.22 41.89
N GLN A 511 -4.84 42.91 40.67
CA GLN A 511 -5.75 43.77 39.90
C GLN A 511 -7.11 43.95 40.59
N ILE A 512 -7.74 42.88 41.09
CA ILE A 512 -9.03 42.95 41.82
C ILE A 512 -8.90 43.81 43.09
N LEU A 513 -7.79 43.70 43.79
CA LEU A 513 -7.53 44.50 45.00
C LEU A 513 -7.26 45.97 44.66
N LEU A 514 -6.53 46.26 43.58
CA LEU A 514 -6.35 47.62 43.07
C LEU A 514 -7.70 48.27 42.70
N GLU A 515 -8.63 47.51 42.12
CA GLU A 515 -10.00 47.98 41.82
C GLU A 515 -10.86 48.22 43.07
N LEU A 516 -10.54 47.60 44.21
CA LEU A 516 -11.24 47.78 45.50
C LEU A 516 -10.59 48.85 46.38
N ASP A 517 -9.71 49.67 45.78
CA ASP A 517 -8.94 50.73 46.41
C ASP A 517 -8.11 50.23 47.60
N PHE A 518 -7.58 49.00 47.52
CA PHE A 518 -6.62 48.54 48.50
C PHE A 518 -5.27 49.22 48.25
N PRO A 519 -4.68 49.84 49.28
CA PRO A 519 -3.43 50.56 49.13
C PRO A 519 -2.24 49.58 48.96
N PRO A 520 -1.11 50.03 48.38
CA PRO A 520 0.04 49.17 48.09
C PRO A 520 0.55 48.34 49.28
N GLU A 521 0.39 48.85 50.51
CA GLU A 521 0.77 48.16 51.75
C GLU A 521 -0.09 46.91 51.99
N ILE A 522 -1.38 46.96 51.64
CA ILE A 522 -2.29 45.81 51.75
C ILE A 522 -2.04 44.83 50.59
N LEU A 523 -1.73 45.33 49.39
CA LEU A 523 -1.30 44.48 48.26
C LEU A 523 -0.05 43.68 48.63
N ALA A 524 0.94 44.33 49.26
CA ALA A 524 2.17 43.69 49.70
C ALA A 524 1.96 42.60 50.75
N PHE A 525 0.87 42.62 51.52
CA PHE A 525 0.53 41.58 52.50
C PHE A 525 -0.40 40.49 51.91
N THR A 526 -1.30 40.88 51.02
CA THR A 526 -2.39 40.03 50.54
C THR A 526 -2.01 39.23 49.30
N VAL A 527 -1.33 39.87 48.33
CA VAL A 527 -0.92 39.24 47.07
C VAL A 527 0.10 38.11 47.25
N PRO A 528 1.02 38.14 48.24
CA PRO A 528 1.93 37.01 48.47
C PRO A 528 1.28 35.79 49.16
N ASN A 529 0.06 35.93 49.68
CA ASN A 529 -0.63 34.84 50.36
C ASN A 529 -1.52 34.09 49.36
N ASP A 530 -1.05 32.91 48.93
CA ASP A 530 -1.72 32.10 47.91
C ASP A 530 -3.18 31.75 48.27
N ALA A 531 -3.48 31.55 49.56
CA ALA A 531 -4.85 31.26 50.02
C ALA A 531 -5.76 32.50 49.90
N LEU A 532 -5.22 33.69 50.20
CA LEU A 532 -5.95 34.96 50.05
C LEU A 532 -6.19 35.29 48.57
N VAL A 533 -5.17 35.15 47.75
CA VAL A 533 -5.24 35.31 46.29
C VAL A 533 -6.31 34.41 45.70
N LEU A 534 -6.34 33.15 46.10
CA LEU A 534 -7.33 32.19 45.66
C LEU A 534 -8.75 32.58 46.11
N ALA A 535 -8.93 32.96 47.39
CA ALA A 535 -10.22 33.37 47.92
C ALA A 535 -10.76 34.64 47.25
N ILE A 536 -9.92 35.65 47.04
CA ILE A 536 -10.26 36.92 46.38
C ILE A 536 -10.74 36.66 44.96
N ASN A 537 -9.93 35.93 44.18
CA ASN A 537 -10.28 35.57 42.80
C ASN A 537 -11.60 34.80 42.71
N GLN A 538 -11.92 33.96 43.71
CA GLN A 538 -13.16 33.18 43.74
C GLN A 538 -14.38 33.96 44.21
N LEU A 539 -14.25 34.81 45.22
CA LEU A 539 -15.34 35.67 45.70
C LEU A 539 -15.76 36.68 44.64
N ASP A 540 -14.80 37.27 43.93
CA ASP A 540 -15.08 38.13 42.79
C ASP A 540 -15.84 37.37 41.69
N ALA A 541 -15.37 36.15 41.35
CA ALA A 541 -16.05 35.27 40.39
C ALA A 541 -17.45 34.78 40.83
N LEU A 542 -17.84 34.97 42.10
CA LEU A 542 -19.17 34.62 42.63
C LEU A 542 -20.08 35.84 42.83
N ASN A 543 -19.67 37.04 42.37
CA ASN A 543 -20.34 38.31 42.67
C ASN A 543 -20.44 38.62 44.17
N LEU A 544 -19.53 38.06 44.95
CA LEU A 544 -19.41 38.27 46.39
C LEU A 544 -18.27 39.25 46.70
N LYS A 545 -17.92 40.15 45.75
CA LYS A 545 -16.87 41.18 45.90
C LYS A 545 -17.08 42.06 47.13
N ALA A 546 -18.34 42.37 47.45
CA ALA A 546 -18.73 43.12 48.65
C ALA A 546 -18.40 42.40 49.97
N ALA A 547 -18.26 41.06 49.94
CA ALA A 547 -17.87 40.27 51.10
C ALA A 547 -16.35 40.25 51.32
N ILE A 548 -15.53 40.59 50.32
CA ILE A 548 -14.05 40.55 50.42
C ILE A 548 -13.54 41.44 51.55
N ARG A 549 -13.97 42.71 51.62
CA ARG A 549 -13.53 43.65 52.66
C ARG A 549 -13.97 43.22 54.08
N PRO A 550 -15.24 42.84 54.34
CA PRO A 550 -15.66 42.27 55.63
C PRO A 550 -14.91 40.98 56.03
N LEU A 551 -14.65 40.09 55.07
CA LEU A 551 -13.98 38.82 55.33
C LEU A 551 -12.49 39.03 55.65
N LEU A 552 -11.79 39.88 54.90
CA LEU A 552 -10.39 40.24 55.18
C LEU A 552 -10.22 40.93 56.55
N ASN A 553 -11.27 41.57 57.08
CA ASN A 553 -11.27 42.16 58.42
C ASN A 553 -11.68 41.20 59.54
N THR A 554 -12.06 39.96 59.22
CA THR A 554 -12.48 38.96 60.22
C THR A 554 -11.27 38.12 60.65
N PRO A 555 -10.81 38.17 61.92
CA PRO A 555 -9.59 37.47 62.34
C PRO A 555 -9.64 35.95 62.12
N LEU A 556 -10.80 35.33 62.38
CA LEU A 556 -11.03 33.90 62.17
C LEU A 556 -10.99 33.47 60.69
N PHE A 557 -11.22 34.40 59.75
CA PHE A 557 -11.15 34.12 58.31
C PHE A 557 -9.72 33.76 57.89
N HIS A 558 -8.73 34.50 58.42
CA HIS A 558 -7.30 34.22 58.17
C HIS A 558 -6.84 32.88 58.76
N VAL A 559 -7.52 32.38 59.80
CA VAL A 559 -7.22 31.08 60.44
C VAL A 559 -7.75 29.91 59.60
N VAL A 560 -8.92 30.07 58.98
CA VAL A 560 -9.59 28.98 58.24
C VAL A 560 -9.23 28.95 56.75
N LEU A 561 -8.74 30.06 56.22
CA LEU A 561 -8.31 30.19 54.82
C LEU A 561 -7.31 29.12 54.35
N PRO A 562 -6.23 28.84 55.10
CA PRO A 562 -5.25 27.84 54.68
C PRO A 562 -5.89 26.46 54.54
N ALA A 563 -6.78 26.08 55.46
CA ALA A 563 -7.51 24.82 55.39
C ALA A 563 -8.43 24.76 54.16
N MET A 564 -9.20 25.82 53.89
CA MET A 564 -10.12 25.87 52.74
C MET A 564 -9.40 25.87 51.39
N SER A 565 -8.24 26.51 51.30
CA SER A 565 -7.45 26.61 50.06
C SER A 565 -6.99 25.25 49.53
N THR A 566 -6.99 24.21 50.37
CA THR A 566 -6.59 22.85 49.99
C THR A 566 -7.71 22.02 49.34
N TRP A 567 -8.93 22.55 49.21
CA TRP A 567 -10.09 21.76 48.76
C TRP A 567 -10.33 21.85 47.24
N PRO A 568 -11.12 20.94 46.62
CA PRO A 568 -11.54 21.08 45.24
C PRO A 568 -12.28 22.41 44.96
N LEU A 569 -11.98 23.05 43.82
CA LEU A 569 -12.46 24.41 43.47
C LEU A 569 -13.98 24.60 43.61
N LEU A 570 -14.78 23.65 43.11
CA LEU A 570 -16.24 23.70 43.23
C LEU A 570 -16.71 23.71 44.69
N GLN A 571 -16.05 22.93 45.53
CA GLN A 571 -16.36 22.85 46.96
C GLN A 571 -15.95 24.13 47.67
N GLN A 572 -14.80 24.72 47.31
CA GLN A 572 -14.37 26.03 47.82
C GLN A 572 -15.43 27.09 47.52
N ARG A 573 -15.91 27.16 46.27
CA ARG A 573 -16.94 28.13 45.85
C ARG A 573 -18.27 27.94 46.59
N ALA A 574 -18.74 26.70 46.71
CA ALA A 574 -19.94 26.38 47.49
C ALA A 574 -19.77 26.82 48.96
N LEU A 575 -18.58 26.61 49.53
CA LEU A 575 -18.30 27.04 50.90
C LEU A 575 -18.22 28.56 51.03
N TRP A 576 -17.66 29.26 50.05
CA TRP A 576 -17.60 30.73 50.05
C TRP A 576 -18.99 31.35 50.05
N ILE A 577 -19.96 30.75 49.35
CA ILE A 577 -21.37 31.17 49.42
C ILE A 577 -21.87 31.04 50.87
N PHE A 578 -21.64 29.88 51.48
CA PHE A 578 -22.08 29.60 52.84
C PHE A 578 -21.43 30.54 53.89
N VAL A 579 -20.15 30.85 53.74
CA VAL A 579 -19.41 31.75 54.63
C VAL A 579 -19.77 33.22 54.40
N ALA A 580 -19.78 33.68 53.15
CA ALA A 580 -20.09 35.07 52.80
C ALA A 580 -21.54 35.45 53.16
N GLN A 581 -22.47 34.49 53.11
CA GLN A 581 -23.88 34.67 53.47
C GLN A 581 -24.21 34.36 54.94
N LYS A 582 -23.23 33.96 55.76
CA LYS A 582 -23.41 33.60 57.17
C LYS A 582 -24.38 32.42 57.40
N LEU A 583 -24.41 31.45 56.48
CA LEU A 583 -25.24 30.24 56.55
C LEU A 583 -24.74 29.21 57.54
N ILE A 584 -23.44 29.20 57.73
CA ILE A 584 -22.72 28.38 58.69
C ILE A 584 -21.83 29.30 59.49
N LYS A 585 -21.62 28.94 60.75
CA LYS A 585 -20.54 29.55 61.51
C LYS A 585 -19.21 28.94 61.05
N ILE A 586 -18.12 29.66 61.29
CA ILE A 586 -16.78 29.21 60.88
C ILE A 586 -16.44 27.85 61.50
N GLU A 587 -16.99 27.54 62.68
CA GLU A 587 -16.80 26.27 63.40
C GLU A 587 -17.60 25.09 62.79
N GLU A 588 -18.60 25.35 61.94
CA GLU A 588 -19.45 24.34 61.30
C GLU A 588 -18.94 23.92 59.89
N ILE A 589 -17.86 24.54 59.43
CA ILE A 589 -17.28 24.37 58.09
C ILE A 589 -16.87 22.91 57.79
N ASP A 590 -16.31 22.20 58.77
CA ASP A 590 -15.86 20.82 58.58
C ASP A 590 -17.01 19.84 58.30
N GLY A 591 -18.19 20.09 58.88
CA GLY A 591 -19.38 19.27 58.65
C GLY A 591 -19.89 19.39 57.20
N LEU A 592 -19.90 20.61 56.65
CA LEU A 592 -20.28 20.83 55.25
C LEU A 592 -19.23 20.26 54.29
N ARG A 593 -17.94 20.34 54.62
CA ARG A 593 -16.86 19.76 53.83
C ARG A 593 -17.05 18.26 53.63
N GLN A 594 -17.22 17.51 54.72
CA GLN A 594 -17.35 16.04 54.65
C GLN A 594 -18.47 15.62 53.70
N ARG A 595 -19.53 16.43 53.63
CA ARG A 595 -20.65 16.19 52.73
C ARG A 595 -20.36 16.55 51.27
N LEU A 596 -19.74 17.70 51.00
CA LEU A 596 -19.36 18.11 49.64
C LEU A 596 -18.38 17.11 48.99
N VAL A 597 -17.57 16.42 49.81
CA VAL A 597 -16.70 15.33 49.36
C VAL A 597 -17.49 14.07 49.03
N ALA A 598 -18.47 13.70 49.87
CA ALA A 598 -19.32 12.53 49.62
C ALA A 598 -20.27 12.72 48.41
N GLU A 599 -20.63 13.96 48.09
CA GLU A 599 -21.64 14.30 47.08
C GLU A 599 -21.15 15.46 46.17
N PRO A 600 -20.33 15.18 45.13
CA PRO A 600 -19.71 16.23 44.31
C PRO A 600 -20.70 17.17 43.60
N TYR A 601 -21.87 16.63 43.17
CA TYR A 601 -22.94 17.41 42.54
C TYR A 601 -23.51 18.50 43.47
N LEU A 602 -23.42 18.31 44.79
CA LEU A 602 -23.97 19.22 45.78
C LEU A 602 -23.29 20.59 45.73
N ALA A 603 -21.99 20.64 45.45
CA ALA A 603 -21.27 21.90 45.29
C ALA A 603 -21.84 22.74 44.14
N ASN A 604 -22.16 22.09 43.01
CA ASN A 604 -22.80 22.74 41.87
C ASN A 604 -24.25 23.14 42.18
N LEU A 605 -25.00 22.27 42.86
CA LEU A 605 -26.37 22.58 43.28
C LEU A 605 -26.42 23.82 44.18
N ILE A 606 -25.47 23.97 45.10
CA ILE A 606 -25.36 25.16 45.96
C ILE A 606 -25.10 26.43 45.15
N LEU A 607 -24.22 26.36 44.14
CA LEU A 607 -23.95 27.47 43.23
C LEU A 607 -25.21 27.86 42.45
N VAL A 608 -25.91 26.89 41.86
CA VAL A 608 -27.16 27.13 41.13
C VAL A 608 -28.24 27.71 42.04
N MET A 609 -28.42 27.17 43.24
CA MET A 609 -29.37 27.73 44.21
C MET A 609 -29.02 29.18 44.59
N HIS A 610 -27.72 29.51 44.69
CA HIS A 610 -27.28 30.88 44.95
C HIS A 610 -27.58 31.83 43.78
N GLU A 611 -27.28 31.40 42.55
CA GLU A 611 -27.57 32.13 41.33
C GLU A 611 -29.08 32.37 41.13
N GLU A 612 -29.90 31.36 41.44
CA GLU A 612 -31.38 31.39 41.43
C GLU A 612 -31.99 32.12 42.64
N LYS A 613 -31.16 32.75 43.48
CA LYS A 613 -31.58 33.57 44.65
C LYS A 613 -32.44 32.81 45.67
N PHE A 614 -32.19 31.51 45.84
CA PHE A 614 -32.81 30.75 46.91
C PHE A 614 -32.51 31.43 48.24
N THR A 615 -33.49 31.43 49.15
CA THR A 615 -33.25 32.03 50.47
C THR A 615 -32.15 31.24 51.19
N PRO A 616 -31.32 31.94 51.98
CA PRO A 616 -30.28 31.30 52.77
C PRO A 616 -30.78 30.07 53.58
N SER A 617 -31.99 30.13 54.16
CA SER A 617 -32.59 29.02 54.91
C SER A 617 -32.90 27.78 54.05
N THR A 618 -33.35 27.97 52.81
CA THR A 618 -33.71 26.88 51.90
C THR A 618 -32.46 26.18 51.35
N ILE A 619 -31.41 26.96 51.04
CA ILE A 619 -30.09 26.43 50.68
C ILE A 619 -29.59 25.49 51.78
N ARG A 620 -29.78 25.87 53.06
CA ARG A 620 -29.35 25.05 54.21
C ARG A 620 -30.16 23.75 54.35
N ASP A 621 -31.49 23.79 54.28
CA ASP A 621 -32.35 22.59 54.43
C ASP A 621 -32.03 21.53 53.36
N ILE A 622 -32.03 21.94 52.09
CA ILE A 622 -31.81 21.05 50.94
C ILE A 622 -30.39 20.49 50.96
N SER A 623 -29.41 21.34 51.25
CA SER A 623 -28.01 20.90 51.37
C SER A 623 -27.78 20.01 52.59
N SER A 624 -28.77 19.84 53.48
CA SER A 624 -28.70 18.98 54.66
C SER A 624 -29.42 17.61 54.50
N ASN A 625 -30.13 17.35 53.39
CA ASN A 625 -30.79 16.05 53.13
C ASN A 625 -30.40 15.41 51.77
N PRO A 626 -29.69 14.25 51.74
CA PRO A 626 -29.15 13.62 50.51
C PRO A 626 -30.20 13.25 49.47
N VAL A 627 -31.39 12.85 49.93
CA VAL A 627 -32.48 12.44 49.03
C VAL A 627 -33.07 13.68 48.39
N LYS A 628 -33.31 14.74 49.17
CA LYS A 628 -33.79 16.04 48.67
C LYS A 628 -32.77 16.68 47.73
N SER A 629 -31.48 16.64 48.04
CA SER A 629 -30.46 17.22 47.18
C SER A 629 -30.34 16.50 45.84
N ARG A 630 -30.42 15.16 45.80
CA ARG A 630 -30.45 14.40 44.51
C ARG A 630 -31.73 14.64 43.72
N ALA A 631 -32.88 14.61 44.39
CA ALA A 631 -34.16 14.87 43.74
C ALA A 631 -34.23 16.29 43.19
N LEU A 632 -33.80 17.30 43.97
CA LEU A 632 -33.74 18.68 43.51
C LEU A 632 -32.71 18.85 42.39
N SER A 633 -31.53 18.25 42.51
CA SER A 633 -30.53 18.26 41.44
C SER A 633 -31.12 17.76 40.13
N LEU A 634 -31.89 16.66 40.17
CA LEU A 634 -32.60 16.16 39.00
C LEU A 634 -33.64 17.15 38.47
N LEU A 635 -34.52 17.65 39.34
CA LEU A 635 -35.60 18.56 38.96
C LEU A 635 -35.08 19.88 38.38
N MET A 636 -34.04 20.45 38.99
CA MET A 636 -33.34 21.65 38.52
C MET A 636 -32.61 21.40 37.21
N THR A 637 -31.92 20.26 37.10
CA THR A 637 -31.26 19.86 35.85
C THR A 637 -32.27 19.71 34.72
N LEU A 638 -33.47 19.19 34.99
CA LEU A 638 -34.56 19.02 34.03
C LEU A 638 -35.42 20.30 33.83
N LYS A 639 -35.18 21.38 34.60
CA LYS A 639 -36.00 22.61 34.63
C LYS A 639 -37.50 22.36 34.83
N LEU A 640 -37.86 21.31 35.56
CA LEU A 640 -39.26 21.00 35.82
C LEU A 640 -39.80 21.98 36.86
N SER A 641 -40.99 22.55 36.64
CA SER A 641 -41.67 23.28 37.70
C SER A 641 -42.14 22.27 38.75
N PHE A 642 -41.65 22.41 39.98
CA PHE A 642 -42.07 21.58 41.09
C PHE A 642 -42.50 22.46 42.25
N ASP A 643 -43.49 21.99 43.00
CA ASP A 643 -43.73 22.50 44.33
C ASP A 643 -42.67 21.92 45.27
N HIS A 644 -42.12 22.74 46.16
CA HIS A 644 -41.14 22.31 47.16
C HIS A 644 -41.67 21.14 48.02
N THR A 645 -43.00 20.98 48.15
CA THR A 645 -43.64 19.83 48.83
C THR A 645 -43.33 18.47 48.20
N VAL A 646 -42.93 18.40 46.92
CA VAL A 646 -42.54 17.15 46.24
C VAL A 646 -41.30 16.51 46.88
N LEU A 647 -40.40 17.34 47.40
CA LEU A 647 -39.18 16.90 48.08
C LEU A 647 -39.47 16.19 49.42
N ASP A 648 -40.70 16.31 49.93
CA ASP A 648 -41.17 15.65 51.16
C ASP A 648 -42.02 14.39 50.89
N SER A 649 -42.12 13.92 49.63
CA SER A 649 -42.96 12.77 49.22
C SER A 649 -42.16 11.47 48.89
N PRO A 650 -42.79 10.28 48.80
CA PRO A 650 -42.12 9.03 48.37
C PRO A 650 -41.49 9.10 46.98
N LEU A 651 -41.99 10.00 46.11
CA LEU A 651 -41.42 10.25 44.78
C LEU A 651 -39.98 10.79 44.86
N CYS A 652 -39.61 11.42 45.97
CA CYS A 652 -38.25 11.88 46.23
C CYS A 652 -37.22 10.73 46.13
N HIS A 653 -37.61 9.50 46.53
CA HIS A 653 -36.73 8.32 46.42
C HIS A 653 -36.57 7.83 44.97
N LEU A 654 -37.66 7.82 44.18
CA LEU A 654 -37.62 7.48 42.76
C LEU A 654 -36.78 8.49 41.97
N LEU A 655 -36.97 9.78 42.23
CA LEU A 655 -36.19 10.87 41.62
C LEU A 655 -34.71 10.77 42.01
N SER A 656 -34.40 10.42 43.25
CA SER A 656 -33.03 10.16 43.71
C SER A 656 -32.37 8.94 43.03
N LEU A 657 -33.13 7.86 42.82
CA LEU A 657 -32.69 6.68 42.06
C LEU A 657 -32.44 7.01 40.59
N LEU A 658 -33.35 7.76 39.95
CA LEU A 658 -33.20 8.21 38.57
C LEU A 658 -32.02 9.17 38.39
N HIS A 659 -31.81 10.08 39.35
CA HIS A 659 -30.61 10.92 39.38
C HIS A 659 -29.35 10.06 39.39
N SER A 660 -29.27 9.06 40.27
CA SER A 660 -28.11 8.16 40.36
C SER A 660 -27.87 7.35 39.08
N GLN A 661 -28.92 6.99 38.35
CA GLN A 661 -28.81 6.21 37.11
C GLN A 661 -28.55 7.05 35.87
N CYS A 662 -28.97 8.31 35.89
CA CYS A 662 -28.83 9.24 34.77
C CYS A 662 -27.75 10.31 35.02
N GLU A 663 -26.95 10.17 36.08
CA GLU A 663 -25.95 11.16 36.53
C GLU A 663 -25.00 11.56 35.39
N SER A 664 -24.64 10.62 34.51
CA SER A 664 -23.78 10.87 33.35
C SER A 664 -24.51 11.35 32.08
N SER A 665 -25.83 11.14 31.99
CA SER A 665 -26.62 11.32 30.76
C SER A 665 -27.63 12.49 30.82
N LEU A 666 -27.93 13.02 32.01
CA LEU A 666 -28.82 14.17 32.23
C LEU A 666 -28.31 15.49 31.64
N TYR A 667 -27.01 15.58 31.34
CA TYR A 667 -26.39 16.78 30.78
C TYR A 667 -26.52 16.89 29.25
N LYS A 668 -27.22 15.97 28.58
CA LYS A 668 -27.55 16.05 27.14
C LYS A 668 -28.94 16.65 26.94
N ASP A 669 -29.06 17.79 26.25
CA ASP A 669 -30.33 18.54 26.12
C ASP A 669 -31.50 17.70 25.60
N GLY A 670 -31.30 16.87 24.57
CA GLY A 670 -32.39 16.04 24.01
C GLY A 670 -32.89 14.92 24.93
N VAL A 671 -32.01 14.42 25.79
CA VAL A 671 -32.37 13.48 26.87
C VAL A 671 -33.14 14.19 27.97
N ARG A 672 -32.61 15.35 28.39
CA ARG A 672 -33.21 16.19 29.43
C ARG A 672 -34.63 16.57 29.05
N ASP A 673 -34.84 17.07 27.83
CA ASP A 673 -36.13 17.57 27.38
C ASP A 673 -37.16 16.43 27.24
N TYR A 674 -36.74 15.25 26.77
CA TYR A 674 -37.63 14.09 26.72
C TYR A 674 -37.92 13.48 28.10
N ILE A 675 -36.92 13.35 28.99
CA ILE A 675 -37.15 12.94 30.38
C ILE A 675 -38.08 13.96 31.05
N ALA A 676 -37.94 15.26 30.78
CA ALA A 676 -38.84 16.30 31.28
C ALA A 676 -40.28 16.15 30.75
N VAL A 677 -40.49 15.58 29.56
CA VAL A 677 -41.82 15.28 28.99
C VAL A 677 -42.39 13.96 29.52
N VAL A 678 -41.57 12.90 29.56
CA VAL A 678 -42.00 11.53 29.85
C VAL A 678 -42.05 11.24 31.33
N LEU A 679 -41.16 11.81 32.13
CA LEU A 679 -41.17 11.60 33.58
C LEU A 679 -42.52 12.04 34.18
N PRO A 680 -43.08 13.23 33.86
CA PRO A 680 -44.44 13.59 34.30
C PRO A 680 -45.53 12.63 33.80
N VAL A 681 -45.43 12.14 32.55
CA VAL A 681 -46.41 11.21 31.94
C VAL A 681 -46.35 9.83 32.57
N LEU A 682 -45.15 9.28 32.80
CA LEU A 682 -44.93 8.03 33.51
C LEU A 682 -45.47 8.14 34.93
N LEU A 683 -45.10 9.20 35.64
CA LEU A 683 -45.59 9.51 36.98
C LEU A 683 -47.13 9.68 37.05
N LYS A 684 -47.78 10.09 35.94
CA LYS A 684 -49.23 10.34 35.87
C LYS A 684 -50.07 9.18 35.30
N HIS A 685 -49.55 8.37 34.38
CA HIS A 685 -50.35 7.40 33.58
C HIS A 685 -50.05 5.92 33.82
N GLN A 686 -48.89 5.55 34.39
CA GLN A 686 -48.53 4.14 34.61
C GLN A 686 -48.50 3.69 36.07
N PHE A 687 -48.84 4.57 37.02
CA PHE A 687 -48.71 4.25 38.44
C PHE A 687 -49.91 4.74 39.29
N PRO A 688 -51.03 4.00 39.36
CA PRO A 688 -51.79 3.95 40.61
C PRO A 688 -50.97 3.15 41.64
N ALA A 689 -50.92 3.64 42.88
CA ALA A 689 -50.04 3.14 43.94
C ALA A 689 -50.13 1.62 44.24
N PRO A 690 -49.10 1.01 44.89
CA PRO A 690 -47.80 1.58 45.27
C PRO A 690 -46.59 0.89 44.62
N VAL A 691 -45.57 1.69 44.30
CA VAL A 691 -44.30 1.32 43.65
C VAL A 691 -43.29 0.86 44.72
N ASP A 692 -43.60 -0.20 45.44
CA ASP A 692 -42.82 -0.60 46.64
C ASP A 692 -41.89 -1.83 46.41
N LYS A 693 -41.87 -2.41 45.20
CA LYS A 693 -41.10 -3.65 44.90
C LYS A 693 -39.77 -3.38 44.16
N PRO A 694 -38.60 -3.80 44.71
CA PRO A 694 -37.28 -3.54 44.12
C PRO A 694 -37.04 -4.09 42.70
N ASP A 695 -37.60 -5.25 42.36
CA ASP A 695 -37.44 -5.85 41.02
C ASP A 695 -38.18 -5.06 39.94
N THR A 696 -39.31 -4.45 40.32
CA THR A 696 -40.05 -3.52 39.47
C THR A 696 -39.21 -2.27 39.22
N VAL A 697 -38.52 -1.75 40.25
CA VAL A 697 -37.59 -0.61 40.12
C VAL A 697 -36.41 -0.94 39.19
N ARG A 698 -35.84 -2.16 39.25
CA ARG A 698 -34.73 -2.57 38.37
C ARG A 698 -35.16 -2.78 36.91
N SER A 699 -36.31 -3.40 36.68
CA SER A 699 -36.85 -3.54 35.31
C SER A 699 -37.24 -2.17 34.72
N LEU A 700 -37.79 -1.28 35.55
CA LEU A 700 -38.12 0.09 35.14
C LEU A 700 -36.86 0.89 34.79
N SER A 701 -35.80 0.75 35.57
CA SER A 701 -34.49 1.35 35.28
C SER A 701 -33.94 0.94 33.90
N GLN A 702 -33.95 -0.35 33.56
CA GLN A 702 -33.43 -0.81 32.26
C GLN A 702 -34.30 -0.31 31.10
N ILE A 703 -35.62 -0.31 31.27
CA ILE A 703 -36.55 0.22 30.26
C ILE A 703 -36.33 1.72 30.07
N ILE A 704 -36.15 2.48 31.15
CA ILE A 704 -35.87 3.92 31.10
C ILE A 704 -34.50 4.19 30.45
N SER A 705 -33.50 3.33 30.67
CA SER A 705 -32.18 3.43 30.01
C SER A 705 -32.24 3.16 28.50
N ASP A 706 -32.94 2.09 28.09
CA ASP A 706 -33.17 1.79 26.67
C ASP A 706 -34.00 2.90 26.00
N TYR A 707 -35.01 3.45 26.69
CA TYR A 707 -35.78 4.61 26.22
C TYR A 707 -34.96 5.88 26.15
N GLN A 708 -34.11 6.14 27.15
CA GLN A 708 -33.24 7.30 27.20
C GLN A 708 -32.33 7.32 25.99
N LEU A 709 -31.74 6.16 25.64
CA LEU A 709 -30.93 6.03 24.44
C LEU A 709 -31.75 6.37 23.18
N VAL A 710 -32.92 5.76 23.01
CA VAL A 710 -33.77 5.97 21.83
C VAL A 710 -34.22 7.43 21.72
N ALA A 711 -34.64 8.04 22.82
CA ALA A 711 -35.09 9.42 22.87
C ALA A 711 -33.96 10.44 22.73
N SER A 712 -32.77 10.15 23.28
CA SER A 712 -31.59 11.00 23.13
C SER A 712 -31.23 11.22 21.67
N LEU A 713 -31.25 10.13 20.90
CA LEU A 713 -30.98 10.14 19.47
C LEU A 713 -32.16 10.73 18.69
N ALA A 714 -33.40 10.33 19.00
CA ALA A 714 -34.58 10.90 18.34
C ALA A 714 -34.62 12.43 18.43
N SER A 715 -34.38 12.97 19.63
CA SER A 715 -34.36 14.40 19.90
C SER A 715 -33.19 15.09 19.20
N ALA A 716 -31.97 14.52 19.27
CA ALA A 716 -30.80 15.04 18.55
C ALA A 716 -31.00 15.11 17.02
N LEU A 717 -31.91 14.28 16.49
CA LEU A 717 -32.20 14.15 15.06
C LEU A 717 -33.49 14.86 14.62
N GLY A 718 -34.19 15.54 15.54
CA GLY A 718 -35.43 16.28 15.25
C GLY A 718 -36.62 15.40 14.85
N ALA A 719 -36.63 14.12 15.24
CA ALA A 719 -37.69 13.18 14.89
C ALA A 719 -38.99 13.46 15.68
N ASP A 720 -40.15 13.26 15.03
CA ASP A 720 -41.46 13.47 15.65
C ASP A 720 -41.65 12.53 16.86
N SER A 721 -41.97 13.13 18.00
CA SER A 721 -42.32 12.45 19.25
C SER A 721 -43.44 11.41 19.11
N ALA A 722 -44.32 11.51 18.11
CA ALA A 722 -45.37 10.53 17.84
C ALA A 722 -44.85 9.12 17.53
N TRP A 723 -43.61 8.96 17.06
CA TRP A 723 -43.00 7.64 16.82
C TRP A 723 -42.61 6.90 18.11
N LEU A 724 -42.27 7.63 19.17
CA LEU A 724 -41.93 7.03 20.46
C LEU A 724 -43.16 6.35 21.08
N ASP A 725 -44.35 6.77 20.71
CA ASP A 725 -45.61 6.12 21.07
C ASP A 725 -45.82 4.76 20.39
N LEU A 726 -45.27 4.54 19.19
CA LEU A 726 -45.36 3.27 18.45
C LEU A 726 -44.38 2.20 18.96
N LEU A 727 -43.32 2.62 19.66
CA LEU A 727 -42.31 1.76 20.28
C LEU A 727 -42.62 1.40 21.75
N LYS A 728 -43.83 1.71 22.24
CA LYS A 728 -44.31 1.38 23.60
C LYS A 728 -44.24 -0.11 23.95
N LYS A 729 -44.22 -1.00 22.96
CA LYS A 729 -44.07 -2.45 23.17
C LYS A 729 -42.59 -2.83 23.35
N LYS A 730 -42.29 -3.54 24.45
CA LYS A 730 -40.94 -3.93 24.87
C LYS A 730 -40.03 -4.53 23.77
N PRO A 731 -40.46 -5.49 22.92
CA PRO A 731 -39.58 -6.09 21.91
C PRO A 731 -39.09 -5.10 20.86
N ARG A 732 -39.95 -4.12 20.50
CA ARG A 732 -39.67 -3.10 19.49
C ARG A 732 -38.67 -2.07 20.00
N LEU A 733 -38.86 -1.62 21.24
CA LEU A 733 -37.91 -0.74 21.93
C LEU A 733 -36.52 -1.38 22.02
N GLN A 734 -36.47 -2.66 22.39
CA GLN A 734 -35.19 -3.36 22.54
C GLN A 734 -34.47 -3.56 21.20
N ALA A 735 -35.19 -3.89 20.13
CA ALA A 735 -34.61 -3.97 18.79
C ALA A 735 -34.07 -2.61 18.32
N MET A 736 -34.85 -1.54 18.53
CA MET A 736 -34.45 -0.17 18.22
C MET A 736 -33.20 0.26 19.03
N ALA A 737 -33.15 -0.05 20.32
CA ALA A 737 -32.00 0.28 21.17
C ALA A 737 -30.71 -0.45 20.76
N VAL A 738 -30.81 -1.67 20.21
CA VAL A 738 -29.64 -2.37 19.63
C VAL A 738 -29.20 -1.69 18.34
N ALA A 739 -30.14 -1.35 17.45
CA ALA A 739 -29.83 -0.66 16.21
C ALA A 739 -29.18 0.72 16.45
N LEU A 740 -29.70 1.50 17.39
CA LEU A 740 -29.17 2.82 17.72
C LEU A 740 -27.81 2.77 18.42
N ARG A 741 -27.52 1.74 19.23
CA ARG A 741 -26.16 1.52 19.75
C ARG A 741 -25.18 1.28 18.63
N GLN A 742 -25.56 0.48 17.64
CA GLN A 742 -24.71 0.23 16.48
C GLN A 742 -24.54 1.48 15.61
N LEU A 743 -25.59 2.30 15.47
CA LEU A 743 -25.52 3.60 14.80
C LEU A 743 -24.57 4.56 15.53
N ASP A 744 -24.62 4.64 16.86
CA ASP A 744 -23.70 5.47 17.65
C ASP A 744 -22.24 5.02 17.47
N ILE A 745 -21.97 3.72 17.48
CA ILE A 745 -20.65 3.15 17.20
C ILE A 745 -20.21 3.53 15.77
N GLY A 746 -21.05 3.28 14.77
CA GLY A 746 -20.73 3.58 13.36
C GLY A 746 -20.55 5.08 13.09
N SER A 747 -21.28 5.95 13.80
CA SER A 747 -21.15 7.41 13.68
C SER A 747 -19.83 7.97 14.23
N LYS A 748 -19.15 7.22 15.10
CA LYS A 748 -17.80 7.57 15.59
C LYS A 748 -16.71 7.15 14.60
N GLU A 749 -16.98 6.12 13.80
CA GLU A 749 -16.05 5.59 12.80
C GLU A 749 -16.18 6.30 11.45
N VAL A 750 -17.38 6.78 11.11
CA VAL A 750 -17.71 7.44 9.84
C VAL A 750 -18.43 8.76 10.16
N GLU A 751 -18.03 9.88 9.53
CA GLU A 751 -18.70 11.19 9.70
C GLU A 751 -20.14 11.17 9.11
N ILE A 752 -21.09 10.64 9.88
CA ILE A 752 -22.51 10.62 9.52
C ILE A 752 -23.08 12.03 9.73
N THR A 753 -23.60 12.64 8.67
CA THR A 753 -24.28 13.95 8.80
C THR A 753 -25.56 13.83 9.64
N PRO A 754 -25.95 14.87 10.40
CA PRO A 754 -27.19 14.86 11.19
C PRO A 754 -28.44 14.52 10.36
N THR A 755 -28.48 14.98 9.10
CA THR A 755 -29.54 14.67 8.13
C THR A 755 -29.63 13.18 7.82
N LEU A 756 -28.49 12.52 7.58
CA LEU A 756 -28.45 11.09 7.31
C LEU A 756 -28.83 10.27 8.54
N ALA A 757 -28.34 10.65 9.72
CA ALA A 757 -28.70 9.99 10.97
C ALA A 757 -30.22 10.06 11.23
N SER A 758 -30.87 11.19 10.90
CA SER A 758 -32.33 11.35 11.01
C SER A 758 -33.10 10.43 10.05
N GLN A 759 -32.63 10.29 8.81
CA GLN A 759 -33.24 9.38 7.83
C GLN A 759 -33.09 7.90 8.25
N LEU A 760 -31.90 7.49 8.69
CA LEU A 760 -31.64 6.14 9.20
C LEU A 760 -32.49 5.83 10.42
N PHE A 761 -32.63 6.78 11.36
CA PHE A 761 -33.52 6.66 12.50
C PHE A 761 -34.97 6.41 12.06
N SER A 762 -35.46 7.15 11.07
CA SER A 762 -36.82 6.97 10.53
C SER A 762 -37.01 5.60 9.88
N GLU A 763 -36.02 5.08 9.16
CA GLU A 763 -36.10 3.75 8.55
C GLU A 763 -36.14 2.64 9.62
N PHE A 764 -35.27 2.72 10.63
CA PHE A 764 -35.28 1.79 11.76
C PHE A 764 -36.63 1.82 12.49
N ALA A 765 -37.12 3.02 12.80
CA ALA A 765 -38.40 3.19 13.48
C ALA A 765 -39.55 2.58 12.67
N SER A 766 -39.60 2.84 11.36
CA SER A 766 -40.62 2.28 10.47
C SER A 766 -40.60 0.76 10.42
N TYR A 767 -39.41 0.14 10.30
CA TYR A 767 -39.29 -1.31 10.26
C TYR A 767 -39.64 -1.96 11.60
N PHE A 768 -39.08 -1.47 12.70
CA PHE A 768 -39.31 -2.05 14.03
C PHE A 768 -40.73 -1.81 14.56
N ALA A 769 -41.44 -0.79 14.09
CA ALA A 769 -42.85 -0.59 14.43
C ALA A 769 -43.76 -1.69 13.87
N MET A 770 -43.38 -2.32 12.76
CA MET A 770 -44.12 -3.40 12.10
C MET A 770 -43.73 -4.80 12.58
N LEU A 771 -42.70 -4.94 13.41
CA LEU A 771 -42.25 -6.23 13.93
C LEU A 771 -43.12 -6.73 15.09
N ASP A 772 -43.40 -8.03 15.04
CA ASP A 772 -44.05 -8.78 16.12
C ASP A 772 -43.01 -9.37 17.09
N ASP A 773 -41.89 -9.89 16.57
CA ASP A 773 -40.78 -10.47 17.33
C ASP A 773 -39.43 -9.78 17.07
N LYS A 774 -38.50 -9.85 18.04
CA LYS A 774 -37.18 -9.22 17.97
C LYS A 774 -36.19 -10.10 17.16
N PRO A 775 -35.56 -9.58 16.08
CA PRO A 775 -34.46 -10.26 15.40
C PRO A 775 -33.23 -10.44 16.31
N GLY A 776 -32.37 -11.43 16.04
CA GLY A 776 -31.13 -11.63 16.79
C GLY A 776 -30.20 -10.40 16.73
N ASP A 777 -29.54 -10.08 17.85
CA ASP A 777 -28.75 -8.85 17.99
C ASP A 777 -27.61 -8.74 16.96
N GLU A 778 -26.93 -9.84 16.63
CA GLU A 778 -25.85 -9.87 15.63
C GLU A 778 -26.34 -9.50 14.22
N LEU A 779 -27.56 -9.91 13.86
CA LEU A 779 -28.17 -9.58 12.56
C LEU A 779 -28.49 -8.09 12.47
N ILE A 780 -29.03 -7.51 13.55
CA ILE A 780 -29.31 -6.07 13.64
C ILE A 780 -28.00 -5.28 13.51
N GLN A 781 -26.94 -5.70 14.20
CA GLN A 781 -25.65 -5.01 14.16
C GLN A 781 -25.04 -5.00 12.74
N LYS A 782 -24.99 -6.16 12.07
CA LYS A 782 -24.46 -6.27 10.71
C LYS A 782 -25.28 -5.48 9.69
N ALA A 783 -26.62 -5.52 9.80
CA ALA A 783 -27.51 -4.79 8.91
C ALA A 783 -27.40 -3.27 9.07
N VAL A 784 -27.29 -2.76 10.30
CA VAL A 784 -27.12 -1.31 10.56
C VAL A 784 -25.78 -0.83 10.00
N ALA A 785 -24.69 -1.55 10.25
CA ALA A 785 -23.37 -1.17 9.75
C ALA A 785 -23.33 -1.15 8.20
N ALA A 786 -23.94 -2.15 7.55
CA ALA A 786 -24.06 -2.19 6.10
C ALA A 786 -24.92 -1.03 5.55
N LEU A 787 -26.03 -0.72 6.21
CA LEU A 787 -26.91 0.38 5.78
C LEU A 787 -26.21 1.74 5.85
N ILE A 788 -25.45 2.00 6.92
CA ILE A 788 -24.67 3.25 7.06
C ILE A 788 -23.73 3.43 5.86
N ILE A 789 -23.00 2.37 5.50
CA ILE A 789 -22.09 2.37 4.34
C ILE A 789 -22.82 2.70 3.05
N ILE A 790 -23.96 2.04 2.80
CA ILE A 790 -24.77 2.26 1.58
C ILE A 790 -25.16 3.74 1.44
N GLN A 791 -25.59 4.37 2.52
CA GLN A 791 -26.04 5.76 2.48
C GLN A 791 -24.91 6.77 2.39
N VAL A 792 -23.72 6.44 2.90
CA VAL A 792 -22.52 7.27 2.77
C VAL A 792 -22.01 7.27 1.33
N ASP A 793 -22.05 6.10 0.67
CA ASP A 793 -21.60 5.92 -0.71
C ASP A 793 -22.60 6.46 -1.75
N ASP A 794 -23.91 6.37 -1.49
CA ASP A 794 -24.98 6.78 -2.42
C ASP A 794 -25.87 7.87 -1.81
N LYS A 795 -25.29 9.07 -1.62
CA LYS A 795 -25.95 10.23 -0.99
C LYS A 795 -27.23 10.68 -1.71
N ASP A 796 -27.41 10.29 -2.97
CA ASP A 796 -28.55 10.66 -3.81
C ASP A 796 -29.66 9.59 -3.83
N SER A 797 -29.41 8.39 -3.30
CA SER A 797 -30.40 7.33 -3.23
C SER A 797 -31.34 7.54 -2.04
N PRO A 798 -32.68 7.40 -2.22
CA PRO A 798 -33.59 7.45 -1.09
C PRO A 798 -33.27 6.30 -0.11
N VAL A 799 -33.22 6.65 1.18
CA VAL A 799 -32.85 5.73 2.28
C VAL A 799 -33.76 4.50 2.35
N THR A 800 -34.98 4.62 1.85
CA THR A 800 -36.06 3.63 2.01
C THR A 800 -35.80 2.31 1.28
N ASN A 801 -35.90 1.20 2.04
CA ASN A 801 -36.10 -0.21 1.62
C ASN A 801 -34.87 -1.12 1.66
N TYR A 802 -33.70 -0.65 2.08
CA TYR A 802 -32.53 -1.53 2.20
C TYR A 802 -32.47 -2.24 3.54
N PHE A 803 -32.91 -1.61 4.63
CA PHE A 803 -32.82 -2.22 5.96
C PHE A 803 -33.58 -3.56 6.08
N PRO A 804 -34.83 -3.70 5.57
CA PRO A 804 -35.52 -4.99 5.58
C PRO A 804 -34.79 -6.08 4.76
N ALA A 805 -34.21 -5.70 3.62
CA ALA A 805 -33.46 -6.62 2.77
C ALA A 805 -32.17 -7.11 3.44
N LEU A 806 -31.46 -6.23 4.16
CA LEU A 806 -30.24 -6.57 4.89
C LEU A 806 -30.51 -7.49 6.09
N ILE A 807 -31.65 -7.30 6.78
CA ILE A 807 -32.07 -8.18 7.87
C ILE A 807 -32.50 -9.56 7.36
N THR A 808 -33.23 -9.62 6.24
CA THR A 808 -33.73 -10.89 5.68
C THR A 808 -32.69 -11.66 4.87
N LYS A 809 -31.68 -10.99 4.32
CA LYS A 809 -30.58 -11.58 3.53
C LYS A 809 -29.21 -11.27 4.18
N PRO A 810 -28.79 -11.97 5.24
CA PRO A 810 -27.58 -11.63 5.99
C PRO A 810 -26.28 -11.64 5.15
N GLN A 811 -26.23 -12.47 4.10
CA GLN A 811 -25.11 -12.52 3.17
C GLN A 811 -24.90 -11.20 2.40
N LEU A 812 -25.97 -10.42 2.17
CA LEU A 812 -25.89 -9.10 1.53
C LEU A 812 -25.22 -8.09 2.46
N ALA A 813 -25.57 -8.09 3.75
CA ALA A 813 -24.94 -7.21 4.74
C ALA A 813 -23.43 -7.51 4.85
N GLU A 814 -23.05 -8.78 4.85
CA GLU A 814 -21.65 -9.20 4.88
C GLU A 814 -20.86 -8.78 3.63
N ALA A 815 -21.49 -8.86 2.45
CA ALA A 815 -20.88 -8.43 1.19
C ALA A 815 -20.65 -6.92 1.16
N VAL A 816 -21.61 -6.12 1.63
CA VAL A 816 -21.50 -4.66 1.73
C VAL A 816 -20.34 -4.27 2.65
N LEU A 817 -20.26 -4.87 3.84
CA LEU A 817 -19.16 -4.63 4.79
C LEU A 817 -17.81 -5.02 4.20
N THR A 818 -17.75 -6.09 3.41
CA THR A 818 -16.53 -6.55 2.74
C THR A 818 -16.07 -5.57 1.68
N VAL A 819 -16.96 -5.11 0.80
CA VAL A 819 -16.61 -4.17 -0.28
C VAL A 819 -16.15 -2.83 0.28
N HIS A 820 -16.81 -2.34 1.33
CA HIS A 820 -16.39 -1.10 1.97
C HIS A 820 -14.98 -1.17 2.56
N LYS A 821 -14.59 -2.31 3.17
CA LYS A 821 -13.21 -2.52 3.66
C LYS A 821 -12.16 -2.43 2.55
N GLN A 822 -12.54 -2.61 1.29
CA GLN A 822 -11.67 -2.48 0.12
C GLN A 822 -11.70 -1.05 -0.48
N ASN A 823 -12.38 -0.09 0.17
CA ASN A 823 -12.57 1.28 -0.29
C ASN A 823 -13.27 1.39 -1.66
N LEU A 824 -14.28 0.54 -1.90
CA LEU A 824 -15.04 0.52 -3.15
C LEU A 824 -16.51 0.92 -2.95
N PRO A 825 -17.15 1.52 -3.97
CA PRO A 825 -18.55 1.91 -3.89
C PRO A 825 -19.49 0.69 -3.89
N VAL A 826 -20.43 0.63 -2.94
CA VAL A 826 -21.31 -0.54 -2.78
C VAL A 826 -22.54 -0.54 -3.70
N ARG A 827 -22.81 0.55 -4.43
CA ARG A 827 -24.02 0.75 -5.25
C ARG A 827 -24.27 -0.40 -6.24
N SER A 828 -23.20 -0.91 -6.85
CA SER A 828 -23.29 -2.02 -7.80
C SER A 828 -23.83 -3.30 -7.15
N LEU A 829 -23.55 -3.59 -5.87
CA LEU A 829 -24.10 -4.75 -5.18
C LEU A 829 -25.63 -4.70 -4.95
N LEU A 830 -26.22 -3.50 -4.98
CA LEU A 830 -27.62 -3.29 -4.60
C LEU A 830 -28.59 -3.47 -5.76
N GLN A 831 -28.11 -3.44 -6.99
CA GLN A 831 -28.91 -3.68 -8.19
C GLN A 831 -29.47 -5.12 -8.20
N GLU A 832 -30.78 -5.28 -8.37
CA GLU A 832 -31.46 -6.59 -8.26
C GLU A 832 -30.99 -7.62 -9.30
N GLU A 833 -30.69 -7.18 -10.52
CA GLU A 833 -30.22 -8.05 -11.58
C GLU A 833 -28.89 -8.72 -11.19
N ASN A 834 -28.83 -10.05 -11.17
CA ASN A 834 -27.64 -10.81 -10.77
C ASN A 834 -27.09 -10.52 -9.36
N GLN A 835 -27.86 -9.88 -8.46
CA GLN A 835 -27.44 -9.54 -7.09
C GLN A 835 -26.88 -10.75 -6.35
N ALA A 836 -27.59 -11.88 -6.39
CA ALA A 836 -27.18 -13.10 -5.70
C ALA A 836 -25.81 -13.60 -6.15
N SER A 837 -25.50 -13.50 -7.45
CA SER A 837 -24.21 -13.93 -8.01
C SER A 837 -23.07 -13.00 -7.56
N ARG A 838 -23.31 -11.68 -7.54
CA ARG A 838 -22.33 -10.68 -7.07
C ARG A 838 -22.03 -10.84 -5.58
N VAL A 839 -23.08 -10.91 -4.76
CA VAL A 839 -22.97 -11.15 -3.31
C VAL A 839 -22.21 -12.45 -3.03
N ALA A 840 -22.54 -13.53 -3.73
CA ALA A 840 -21.88 -14.81 -3.55
C ALA A 840 -20.38 -14.77 -3.94
N LEU A 841 -19.99 -14.04 -4.99
CA LEU A 841 -18.58 -13.92 -5.34
C LEU A 841 -17.82 -13.02 -4.36
N VAL A 842 -18.37 -11.86 -3.99
CA VAL A 842 -17.74 -10.93 -3.03
C VAL A 842 -17.42 -11.64 -1.71
N ASN A 843 -18.40 -12.36 -1.14
CA ASN A 843 -18.19 -13.09 0.10
C ASN A 843 -17.13 -14.20 -0.08
N ARG A 844 -17.10 -14.87 -1.23
CA ARG A 844 -16.06 -15.87 -1.52
C ARG A 844 -14.67 -15.25 -1.67
N LEU A 845 -14.53 -14.09 -2.29
CA LEU A 845 -13.26 -13.35 -2.36
C LEU A 845 -12.77 -12.98 -0.94
N ALA A 846 -13.70 -12.57 -0.06
CA ALA A 846 -13.41 -12.30 1.34
C ALA A 846 -12.91 -13.54 2.08
N CYS A 847 -13.63 -14.66 1.99
CA CYS A 847 -13.23 -15.93 2.61
C CYS A 847 -11.90 -16.48 2.09
N ARG A 848 -11.53 -16.12 0.85
CA ARG A 848 -10.25 -16.50 0.22
C ARG A 848 -9.10 -15.55 0.54
N GLY A 849 -9.34 -14.51 1.35
CA GLY A 849 -8.31 -13.55 1.74
C GLY A 849 -7.84 -12.61 0.63
N SER A 850 -8.67 -12.37 -0.40
CA SER A 850 -8.30 -11.44 -1.46
C SER A 850 -8.26 -10.00 -0.93
N THR A 851 -7.12 -9.31 -1.11
CA THR A 851 -6.90 -7.91 -0.71
C THR A 851 -6.88 -6.94 -1.89
N ASN A 852 -7.06 -7.44 -3.12
CA ASN A 852 -7.02 -6.61 -4.33
C ASN A 852 -8.41 -6.04 -4.62
N ALA A 853 -8.57 -4.73 -4.43
CA ALA A 853 -9.81 -3.99 -4.71
C ALA A 853 -10.32 -4.23 -6.15
N ALA A 854 -9.43 -4.34 -7.14
CA ALA A 854 -9.82 -4.53 -8.53
C ALA A 854 -10.61 -5.84 -8.77
N HIS A 855 -10.36 -6.89 -7.96
CA HIS A 855 -11.15 -8.13 -8.02
C HIS A 855 -12.59 -7.93 -7.58
N TYR A 856 -12.79 -7.13 -6.53
CA TYR A 856 -14.12 -6.83 -6.01
C TYR A 856 -14.87 -5.90 -6.97
N GLU A 857 -14.18 -4.93 -7.57
CA GLU A 857 -14.76 -4.05 -8.59
C GLU A 857 -15.30 -4.84 -9.78
N LEU A 858 -14.46 -5.67 -10.42
CA LEU A 858 -14.87 -6.52 -11.53
C LEU A 858 -15.96 -7.53 -11.14
N ALA A 859 -15.91 -8.08 -9.91
CA ALA A 859 -16.97 -8.95 -9.40
C ALA A 859 -18.34 -8.27 -9.34
N MET A 860 -18.39 -6.94 -9.21
CA MET A 860 -19.61 -6.14 -9.10
C MET A 860 -20.14 -5.61 -10.43
N GLU A 861 -19.34 -5.60 -11.49
CA GLU A 861 -19.71 -5.06 -12.80
C GLU A 861 -20.82 -5.85 -13.49
N ASN A 862 -21.71 -5.15 -14.20
CA ASN A 862 -22.88 -5.75 -14.87
C ASN A 862 -22.66 -6.05 -16.36
N ASP A 863 -21.48 -5.74 -16.88
CA ASP A 863 -21.13 -5.99 -18.26
C ASP A 863 -20.70 -7.44 -18.50
N GLU A 864 -20.17 -7.71 -19.70
CA GLU A 864 -19.68 -9.04 -20.05
C GLU A 864 -18.44 -9.45 -19.25
N GLU A 865 -17.59 -8.50 -18.85
CA GLU A 865 -16.36 -8.77 -18.11
C GLU A 865 -16.67 -9.22 -16.70
N GLY A 866 -17.53 -8.48 -15.99
CA GLY A 866 -18.00 -8.90 -14.67
C GLY A 866 -18.75 -10.23 -14.72
N TYR A 867 -19.54 -10.49 -15.77
CA TYR A 867 -20.21 -11.78 -15.95
C TYR A 867 -19.23 -12.94 -16.11
N ASP A 868 -18.27 -12.79 -17.03
CA ASP A 868 -17.27 -13.82 -17.35
C ASP A 868 -16.36 -14.08 -16.15
N PHE A 869 -15.93 -13.02 -15.46
CA PHE A 869 -15.16 -13.09 -14.23
C PHE A 869 -15.92 -13.90 -13.17
N ARG A 870 -17.20 -13.59 -12.92
CA ARG A 870 -18.03 -14.33 -11.96
C ARG A 870 -18.11 -15.82 -12.25
N LYS A 871 -18.30 -16.19 -13.51
CA LYS A 871 -18.42 -17.60 -13.92
C LYS A 871 -17.10 -18.36 -13.85
N ILE A 872 -15.99 -17.73 -14.22
CA ILE A 872 -14.68 -18.39 -14.19
C ILE A 872 -14.14 -18.50 -12.76
N MET A 873 -14.44 -17.55 -11.88
CA MET A 873 -14.00 -17.55 -10.48
C MET A 873 -14.53 -18.75 -9.66
N ASP A 874 -15.57 -19.44 -10.15
CA ASP A 874 -16.01 -20.72 -9.60
C ASP A 874 -14.95 -21.82 -9.76
N LYS A 875 -14.10 -21.72 -10.79
CA LYS A 875 -13.01 -22.68 -11.06
C LYS A 875 -11.83 -22.49 -10.14
N VAL A 876 -11.64 -21.29 -9.59
CA VAL A 876 -10.56 -20.98 -8.65
C VAL A 876 -10.65 -21.81 -7.36
N LYS A 877 -11.85 -22.28 -6.97
CA LYS A 877 -12.05 -23.08 -5.74
C LYS A 877 -11.25 -24.38 -5.69
N HIS A 878 -10.85 -24.90 -6.86
CA HIS A 878 -10.14 -26.16 -6.99
C HIS A 878 -8.61 -26.00 -6.83
N PHE A 879 -8.10 -24.76 -6.74
CA PHE A 879 -6.71 -24.50 -6.35
C PHE A 879 -6.52 -24.63 -4.83
N PRO A 880 -5.33 -25.04 -4.36
CA PRO A 880 -4.97 -24.93 -2.94
C PRO A 880 -5.19 -23.52 -2.40
N PRO A 881 -5.66 -23.33 -1.14
CA PRO A 881 -6.00 -22.01 -0.60
C PRO A 881 -4.93 -20.93 -0.78
N LEU A 882 -3.64 -21.31 -0.67
CA LEU A 882 -2.50 -20.40 -0.86
C LEU A 882 -2.33 -19.90 -2.31
N LEU A 883 -2.87 -20.60 -3.30
CA LEU A 883 -2.78 -20.26 -4.74
C LEU A 883 -4.06 -19.64 -5.30
N GLN A 884 -5.14 -19.64 -4.53
CA GLN A 884 -6.41 -19.03 -4.95
C GLN A 884 -6.28 -17.52 -5.21
N PRO A 885 -5.49 -16.72 -4.47
CA PRO A 885 -5.26 -15.32 -4.78
C PRO A 885 -4.57 -15.12 -6.15
N ASP A 886 -3.53 -15.90 -6.45
CA ASP A 886 -2.81 -15.85 -7.73
C ASP A 886 -3.72 -16.26 -8.90
N ALA A 887 -4.52 -17.31 -8.72
CA ALA A 887 -5.49 -17.74 -9.72
C ALA A 887 -6.59 -16.70 -9.94
N ALA A 888 -7.04 -16.00 -8.89
CA ALA A 888 -7.97 -14.89 -9.01
C ALA A 888 -7.36 -13.73 -9.81
N GLN A 889 -6.11 -13.38 -9.52
CA GLN A 889 -5.36 -12.33 -10.23
C GLN A 889 -5.21 -12.67 -11.72
N PHE A 890 -4.85 -13.92 -12.04
CA PHE A 890 -4.75 -14.36 -13.43
C PHE A 890 -6.08 -14.27 -14.18
N VAL A 891 -7.20 -14.66 -13.56
CA VAL A 891 -8.52 -14.55 -14.19
C VAL A 891 -8.89 -13.08 -14.39
N TYR A 892 -8.61 -12.22 -13.41
CA TYR A 892 -8.83 -10.78 -13.51
C TYR A 892 -8.06 -10.17 -14.70
N GLU A 893 -6.74 -10.40 -14.78
CA GLU A 893 -5.92 -9.89 -15.88
C GLU A 893 -6.33 -10.49 -17.22
N GLY A 894 -6.65 -11.77 -17.23
CA GLY A 894 -7.07 -12.49 -18.43
C GLY A 894 -8.37 -11.93 -19.02
N ILE A 895 -9.35 -11.60 -18.19
CA ILE A 895 -10.63 -11.02 -18.63
C ILE A 895 -10.47 -9.55 -19.01
N THR A 896 -9.89 -8.71 -18.14
CA THR A 896 -9.76 -7.26 -18.38
C THR A 896 -8.86 -6.91 -19.57
N GLN A 897 -7.78 -7.66 -19.79
CA GLN A 897 -6.89 -7.45 -20.94
C GLN A 897 -7.36 -8.20 -22.19
N ARG A 898 -8.50 -8.90 -22.13
CA ARG A 898 -9.01 -9.79 -23.19
C ARG A 898 -7.93 -10.69 -23.77
N GLN A 899 -7.14 -11.31 -22.89
CA GLN A 899 -6.02 -12.14 -23.29
C GLN A 899 -6.49 -13.26 -24.22
N THR A 900 -5.93 -13.30 -25.44
CA THR A 900 -6.18 -14.38 -26.42
C THR A 900 -5.09 -15.46 -26.42
N GLY A 901 -4.20 -15.41 -25.43
CA GLY A 901 -3.01 -16.25 -25.24
C GLY A 901 -2.40 -16.04 -23.86
N GLY A 902 -1.72 -17.06 -23.31
CA GLY A 902 -1.10 -17.01 -21.98
C GLY A 902 -1.22 -18.35 -21.26
N PHE A 903 -0.44 -18.52 -20.19
CA PHE A 903 -0.55 -19.66 -19.27
C PHE A 903 -0.65 -19.11 -17.85
N PHE A 904 -1.40 -19.81 -16.99
CA PHE A 904 -1.40 -19.50 -15.57
C PHE A 904 0.01 -19.63 -15.02
N LYS A 905 0.48 -18.61 -14.30
CA LYS A 905 1.76 -18.63 -13.60
C LYS A 905 1.52 -18.18 -12.16
N PRO A 906 1.73 -19.04 -11.15
CA PRO A 906 1.62 -18.62 -9.76
C PRO A 906 2.72 -17.59 -9.42
N GLY A 907 2.47 -16.77 -8.39
CA GLY A 907 3.42 -15.79 -7.86
C GLY A 907 4.66 -16.44 -7.24
N GLN A 908 5.65 -15.64 -6.83
CA GLN A 908 6.94 -16.15 -6.33
C GLN A 908 6.79 -17.11 -5.13
N GLU A 909 5.87 -16.83 -4.20
CA GLU A 909 5.57 -17.70 -3.06
C GLU A 909 4.74 -18.94 -3.47
N GLY A 910 3.88 -18.81 -4.48
CA GLY A 910 3.05 -19.90 -5.00
C GLY A 910 3.81 -20.90 -5.88
N GLN A 911 4.90 -20.49 -6.51
CA GLN A 911 5.78 -21.38 -7.30
C GLN A 911 6.49 -22.44 -6.45
N ALA A 912 6.62 -22.22 -5.13
CA ALA A 912 7.18 -23.19 -4.20
C ALA A 912 6.25 -24.37 -3.89
N LEU A 913 4.94 -24.16 -4.07
CA LEU A 913 3.87 -24.98 -3.52
C LEU A 913 2.97 -25.63 -4.58
N ALA A 914 3.04 -25.20 -5.83
CA ALA A 914 2.31 -25.86 -6.90
C ALA A 914 2.84 -27.30 -7.10
N GLY A 915 1.95 -28.29 -7.23
CA GLY A 915 2.21 -29.66 -7.72
C GLY A 915 1.65 -29.80 -9.16
N ASP A 916 1.96 -30.87 -9.90
CA ASP A 916 1.71 -30.86 -11.37
C ASP A 916 0.24 -30.74 -11.69
N ASP A 917 -0.58 -31.36 -10.84
CA ASP A 917 -2.03 -31.19 -10.81
C ASP A 917 -2.45 -29.71 -10.82
N THR A 918 -1.69 -28.84 -10.18
CA THR A 918 -1.93 -27.39 -10.14
C THR A 918 -1.57 -26.71 -11.46
N TRP A 919 -0.55 -27.18 -12.19
CA TRP A 919 -0.25 -26.66 -13.53
C TRP A 919 -1.20 -27.18 -14.58
N GLU A 920 -1.60 -28.46 -14.50
CA GLU A 920 -2.66 -28.98 -15.37
C GLU A 920 -3.95 -28.19 -15.17
N TYR A 921 -4.31 -27.96 -13.91
CA TYR A 921 -5.49 -27.16 -13.58
C TYR A 921 -5.32 -25.67 -13.94
N GLY A 922 -4.12 -25.12 -13.81
CA GLY A 922 -3.75 -23.80 -14.28
C GLY A 922 -3.85 -23.63 -15.80
N ASN A 923 -3.39 -24.62 -16.56
CA ASN A 923 -3.52 -24.67 -18.02
C ASN A 923 -4.98 -24.80 -18.43
N TYR A 924 -5.77 -25.58 -17.69
CA TYR A 924 -7.19 -25.70 -17.89
C TYR A 924 -7.93 -24.38 -17.66
N LEU A 925 -7.58 -23.66 -16.59
CA LEU A 925 -8.09 -22.32 -16.30
C LEU A 925 -7.71 -21.32 -17.40
N ALA A 926 -6.44 -21.30 -17.81
CA ALA A 926 -5.93 -20.43 -18.87
C ALA A 926 -6.63 -20.67 -20.22
N MET A 927 -6.85 -21.94 -20.58
CA MET A 927 -7.59 -22.29 -21.78
C MET A 927 -9.05 -21.82 -21.71
N ARG A 928 -9.71 -21.93 -20.55
CA ARG A 928 -11.09 -21.45 -20.38
C ARG A 928 -11.18 -19.93 -20.51
N VAL A 929 -10.28 -19.18 -19.87
CA VAL A 929 -10.21 -17.71 -20.03
C VAL A 929 -10.01 -17.33 -21.51
N LEU A 930 -9.07 -17.99 -22.18
CA LEU A 930 -8.77 -17.76 -23.60
C LEU A 930 -9.99 -18.03 -24.50
N LEU A 931 -10.69 -19.15 -24.28
CA LEU A 931 -11.86 -19.52 -25.08
C LEU A 931 -13.04 -18.57 -24.84
N VAL A 932 -13.27 -18.14 -23.58
CA VAL A 932 -14.29 -17.13 -23.26
C VAL A 932 -13.99 -15.82 -24.00
N ASN A 933 -12.75 -15.33 -23.93
CA ASN A 933 -12.37 -14.11 -24.66
C ASN A 933 -12.52 -14.25 -26.17
N ARG A 934 -12.19 -15.41 -26.74
CA ARG A 934 -12.43 -15.68 -28.17
C ARG A 934 -13.92 -15.68 -28.51
N PHE A 935 -14.76 -16.23 -27.65
CA PHE A 935 -16.21 -16.21 -27.86
C PHE A 935 -16.75 -14.77 -27.86
N ARG A 936 -16.27 -13.93 -26.94
CA ARG A 936 -16.63 -12.51 -26.88
C ARG A 936 -16.18 -11.74 -28.12
N GLN A 937 -14.96 -11.97 -28.61
CA GLN A 937 -14.47 -11.37 -29.87
C GLN A 937 -15.26 -11.80 -31.11
N LEU A 938 -15.85 -12.99 -31.08
CA LEU A 938 -16.71 -13.51 -32.14
C LEU A 938 -18.18 -13.06 -31.99
N GLY A 939 -18.54 -12.35 -30.92
CA GLY A 939 -19.91 -11.93 -30.65
C GLY A 939 -20.85 -13.11 -30.36
N LEU A 940 -20.35 -14.17 -29.74
CA LEU A 940 -21.14 -15.35 -29.40
C LEU A 940 -21.95 -15.12 -28.11
N ASP A 941 -23.15 -15.70 -28.07
CA ASP A 941 -24.09 -15.52 -26.96
C ASP A 941 -23.57 -16.08 -25.62
N ARG A 942 -24.09 -15.51 -24.52
CA ARG A 942 -23.79 -15.92 -23.14
C ARG A 942 -24.02 -17.41 -22.89
N SER A 943 -24.98 -18.03 -23.58
CA SER A 943 -25.29 -19.47 -23.44
C SER A 943 -24.15 -20.39 -23.89
N LEU A 944 -23.34 -19.98 -24.88
CA LEU A 944 -22.16 -20.75 -25.28
C LEU A 944 -21.05 -20.63 -24.23
N VAL A 945 -20.88 -19.44 -23.65
CA VAL A 945 -19.95 -19.22 -22.53
C VAL A 945 -20.37 -20.05 -21.31
N ASP A 946 -21.66 -20.12 -21.01
CA ASP A 946 -22.17 -20.95 -19.93
C ASP A 946 -21.85 -22.43 -20.14
N LEU A 947 -22.16 -22.99 -21.32
CA LEU A 947 -21.86 -24.40 -21.61
C LEU A 947 -20.36 -24.69 -21.59
N LEU A 948 -19.54 -23.78 -22.12
CA LEU A 948 -18.08 -23.86 -22.05
C LEU A 948 -17.59 -23.90 -20.60
N LEU A 949 -18.29 -23.20 -19.70
CA LEU A 949 -17.93 -23.10 -18.30
C LEU A 949 -18.55 -24.18 -17.41
N GLU A 950 -19.51 -24.96 -17.90
CA GLU A 950 -20.11 -26.08 -17.16
C GLU A 950 -19.09 -27.18 -16.78
N GLU A 951 -19.38 -27.85 -15.67
CA GLU A 951 -18.57 -28.93 -15.09
C GLU A 951 -19.14 -30.33 -15.32
N ASN A 952 -20.39 -30.40 -15.82
CA ASN A 952 -21.04 -31.65 -16.20
C ASN A 952 -20.36 -32.27 -17.45
N GLU A 953 -20.70 -33.52 -17.77
CA GLU A 953 -20.09 -34.25 -18.88
C GLU A 953 -20.25 -33.50 -20.22
N LYS A 954 -21.42 -32.89 -20.42
CA LYS A 954 -21.75 -32.11 -21.62
C LYS A 954 -20.84 -30.89 -21.78
N GLY A 955 -20.66 -30.09 -20.73
CA GLY A 955 -19.76 -28.93 -20.74
C GLY A 955 -18.30 -29.33 -20.96
N ARG A 956 -17.85 -30.45 -20.36
CA ARG A 956 -16.49 -30.99 -20.58
C ARG A 956 -16.28 -31.42 -22.03
N GLN A 957 -17.22 -32.16 -22.61
CA GLN A 957 -17.17 -32.56 -24.02
C GLN A 957 -17.16 -31.33 -24.95
N PHE A 958 -18.00 -30.32 -24.67
CA PHE A 958 -18.05 -29.08 -25.44
C PHE A 958 -16.71 -28.33 -25.37
N PHE A 959 -16.16 -28.15 -24.18
CA PHE A 959 -14.83 -27.54 -23.98
C PHE A 959 -13.73 -28.26 -24.78
N THR A 960 -13.69 -29.60 -24.73
CA THR A 960 -12.67 -30.39 -25.46
C THR A 960 -12.79 -30.18 -26.97
N LEU A 961 -14.00 -30.19 -27.53
CA LEU A 961 -14.23 -29.95 -28.95
C LEU A 961 -13.81 -28.54 -29.37
N VAL A 962 -14.20 -27.52 -28.60
CA VAL A 962 -13.84 -26.12 -28.87
C VAL A 962 -12.33 -25.90 -28.79
N ALA A 963 -11.65 -26.50 -27.81
CA ALA A 963 -10.19 -26.42 -27.67
C ALA A 963 -9.46 -27.09 -28.85
N GLN A 964 -9.98 -28.23 -29.34
CA GLN A 964 -9.44 -28.89 -30.54
C GLN A 964 -9.58 -28.02 -31.78
N ILE A 965 -10.75 -27.41 -31.98
CA ILE A 965 -11.01 -26.48 -33.08
C ILE A 965 -9.98 -25.33 -33.05
N GLU A 966 -9.85 -24.67 -31.90
CA GLU A 966 -8.94 -23.52 -31.79
C GLU A 966 -7.48 -23.88 -32.01
N THR A 967 -7.06 -25.05 -31.51
CA THR A 967 -5.70 -25.57 -31.72
C THR A 967 -5.42 -25.78 -33.21
N ARG A 968 -6.37 -26.35 -33.97
CA ARG A 968 -6.22 -26.57 -35.42
C ARG A 968 -6.10 -25.25 -36.17
N PHE A 969 -6.98 -24.30 -35.90
CA PHE A 969 -6.97 -23.02 -36.60
C PHE A 969 -5.75 -22.16 -36.25
N GLN A 970 -5.26 -22.23 -35.03
CA GLN A 970 -4.01 -21.58 -34.63
C GLN A 970 -2.80 -22.15 -35.40
N ASN A 971 -2.74 -23.48 -35.57
CA ASN A 971 -1.68 -24.12 -36.38
C ASN A 971 -1.74 -23.72 -37.86
N ILE A 972 -2.95 -23.61 -38.43
CA ILE A 972 -3.14 -23.15 -39.80
C ILE A 972 -2.69 -21.69 -39.94
N ARG A 973 -3.15 -20.79 -39.05
CA ARG A 973 -2.77 -19.37 -39.05
C ARG A 973 -1.26 -19.18 -38.91
N ALA A 974 -0.61 -19.91 -38.01
CA ALA A 974 0.84 -19.87 -37.83
C ALA A 974 1.58 -20.25 -39.13
N ARG A 975 1.17 -21.34 -39.78
CA ARG A 975 1.76 -21.80 -41.04
C ARG A 975 1.54 -20.79 -42.18
N LEU A 976 0.33 -20.25 -42.31
CA LEU A 976 0.01 -19.26 -43.36
C LEU A 976 0.76 -17.94 -43.13
N SER A 977 0.86 -17.47 -41.88
CA SER A 977 1.66 -16.29 -41.52
C SER A 977 3.12 -16.44 -41.95
N GLN A 978 3.68 -17.63 -41.79
CA GLN A 978 5.07 -17.92 -42.14
C GLN A 978 5.31 -18.09 -43.64
N HIS A 979 4.38 -18.72 -44.37
CA HIS A 979 4.65 -19.20 -45.74
C HIS A 979 3.80 -18.56 -46.85
N ALA A 980 2.69 -17.89 -46.49
CA ALA A 980 1.74 -17.30 -47.42
C ALA A 980 0.92 -16.16 -46.77
N PRO A 981 1.56 -15.02 -46.42
CA PRO A 981 0.89 -13.91 -45.73
C PRO A 981 -0.27 -13.30 -46.54
N ASP A 982 -0.14 -13.22 -47.87
CA ASP A 982 -1.22 -12.74 -48.76
C ASP A 982 -2.44 -13.67 -48.77
N LYS A 983 -2.21 -14.98 -48.59
CA LYS A 983 -3.26 -15.98 -48.40
C LYS A 983 -3.86 -15.86 -47.01
N LEU A 984 -3.05 -15.61 -45.98
CA LEU A 984 -3.54 -15.37 -44.62
C LEU A 984 -4.51 -14.18 -44.58
N ALA A 985 -4.15 -13.05 -45.20
CA ALA A 985 -4.99 -11.85 -45.22
C ALA A 985 -6.40 -12.14 -45.78
N ARG A 986 -6.49 -12.94 -46.85
CA ARG A 986 -7.77 -13.37 -47.44
C ARG A 986 -8.45 -14.48 -46.63
N TYR A 987 -7.70 -15.28 -45.88
CA TYR A 987 -8.17 -16.43 -45.10
C TYR A 987 -8.82 -16.04 -43.77
N LEU A 988 -8.39 -14.95 -43.13
CA LEU A 988 -8.80 -14.58 -41.77
C LEU A 988 -10.32 -14.38 -41.61
N GLU A 989 -10.96 -13.64 -42.52
CA GLU A 989 -12.39 -13.34 -42.39
C GLU A 989 -13.27 -14.57 -42.68
N PRO A 990 -13.05 -15.38 -43.73
CA PRO A 990 -13.74 -16.65 -43.92
C PRO A 990 -13.49 -17.65 -42.78
N GLU A 991 -12.29 -17.65 -42.18
CA GLU A 991 -12.00 -18.49 -41.02
C GLU A 991 -12.79 -18.06 -39.79
N ARG A 992 -12.91 -16.75 -39.56
CA ARG A 992 -13.73 -16.19 -38.48
C ARG A 992 -15.19 -16.64 -38.63
N GLN A 993 -15.76 -16.49 -39.82
CA GLN A 993 -17.14 -16.89 -40.11
C GLN A 993 -17.34 -18.39 -39.93
N TYR A 994 -16.40 -19.20 -40.43
CA TYR A 994 -16.45 -20.65 -40.28
C TYR A 994 -16.41 -21.07 -38.82
N ARG A 995 -15.50 -20.52 -38.01
CA ARG A 995 -15.41 -20.83 -36.57
C ARG A 995 -16.68 -20.46 -35.81
N THR A 996 -17.25 -19.27 -36.06
CA THR A 996 -18.52 -18.85 -35.45
C THR A 996 -19.63 -19.87 -35.71
N GLN A 997 -19.81 -20.28 -36.97
CA GLN A 997 -20.84 -21.27 -37.33
C GLN A 997 -20.51 -22.65 -36.76
N LEU A 998 -19.23 -23.03 -36.72
CA LEU A 998 -18.78 -24.29 -36.15
C LEU A 998 -19.12 -24.41 -34.67
N TYR A 999 -18.87 -23.36 -33.88
CA TYR A 999 -19.24 -23.35 -32.45
C TYR A 999 -20.76 -23.45 -32.24
N GLN A 1000 -21.53 -22.73 -33.05
CA GLN A 1000 -23.00 -22.80 -33.00
C GLN A 1000 -23.53 -24.18 -33.39
N MET A 1001 -22.93 -24.82 -34.40
CA MET A 1001 -23.30 -26.18 -34.82
C MET A 1001 -22.97 -27.22 -33.75
N VAL A 1002 -21.77 -27.14 -33.14
CA VAL A 1002 -21.39 -28.03 -32.03
C VAL A 1002 -22.33 -27.82 -30.84
N PHE A 1003 -22.61 -26.57 -30.47
CA PHE A 1003 -23.55 -26.24 -29.41
C PHE A 1003 -24.96 -26.79 -29.68
N GLY A 1004 -25.47 -26.58 -30.90
CA GLY A 1004 -26.77 -27.10 -31.34
C GLY A 1004 -26.83 -28.63 -31.29
N ALA A 1005 -25.82 -29.32 -31.81
CA ALA A 1005 -25.74 -30.78 -31.81
C ALA A 1005 -25.70 -31.37 -30.40
N MET A 1006 -25.06 -30.69 -29.45
CA MET A 1006 -24.99 -31.13 -28.05
C MET A 1006 -26.27 -30.82 -27.25
N ASN A 1007 -27.09 -29.90 -27.72
CA ASN A 1007 -28.35 -29.51 -27.08
C ASN A 1007 -29.59 -30.24 -27.63
N GLN A 1008 -29.47 -30.99 -28.72
CA GLN A 1008 -30.55 -31.82 -29.25
C GLN A 1008 -30.74 -33.09 -28.41
N GLU A 1009 -32.00 -33.50 -28.18
CA GLU A 1009 -32.32 -34.77 -27.51
C GLU A 1009 -31.71 -35.98 -28.22
N ARG A 1010 -31.62 -35.91 -29.56
CA ARG A 1010 -30.96 -36.91 -30.40
C ARG A 1010 -29.88 -36.23 -31.23
N ARG A 1011 -28.62 -36.62 -30.99
CA ARG A 1011 -27.48 -36.11 -31.76
C ARG A 1011 -27.62 -36.45 -33.24
N PRO A 1012 -27.19 -35.56 -34.16
CA PRO A 1012 -27.19 -35.85 -35.58
C PRO A 1012 -26.24 -37.02 -35.89
N ASP A 1013 -26.60 -37.84 -36.87
CA ASP A 1013 -25.68 -38.88 -37.34
C ASP A 1013 -24.44 -38.24 -37.99
N LYS A 1014 -23.34 -39.00 -37.99
CA LYS A 1014 -22.03 -38.56 -38.48
C LYS A 1014 -22.10 -37.96 -39.89
N ASP A 1015 -22.83 -38.60 -40.81
CA ASP A 1015 -22.83 -38.22 -42.22
C ASP A 1015 -23.68 -36.96 -42.45
N THR A 1016 -24.81 -36.84 -41.73
CA THR A 1016 -25.62 -35.61 -41.71
C THR A 1016 -24.86 -34.41 -41.17
N PHE A 1017 -24.15 -34.57 -40.03
CA PHE A 1017 -23.36 -33.49 -39.46
C PHE A 1017 -22.19 -33.10 -40.37
N LEU A 1018 -21.49 -34.08 -40.94
CA LEU A 1018 -20.41 -33.82 -41.90
C LEU A 1018 -20.90 -33.07 -43.14
N LYS A 1019 -22.09 -33.43 -43.67
CA LYS A 1019 -22.68 -32.73 -44.82
C LYS A 1019 -22.96 -31.25 -44.51
N GLN A 1020 -23.43 -30.93 -43.30
CA GLN A 1020 -23.63 -29.54 -42.86
C GLN A 1020 -22.30 -28.79 -42.75
N LEU A 1021 -21.26 -29.41 -42.17
CA LEU A 1021 -19.92 -28.83 -42.13
C LEU A 1021 -19.39 -28.50 -43.53
N LYS A 1022 -19.59 -29.41 -44.49
CA LYS A 1022 -19.19 -29.23 -45.89
C LYS A 1022 -19.88 -28.07 -46.60
N GLN A 1023 -21.10 -27.73 -46.21
CA GLN A 1023 -21.77 -26.54 -46.75
C GLN A 1023 -21.13 -25.25 -46.22
N VAL A 1024 -20.90 -25.23 -44.90
CA VAL A 1024 -20.37 -24.07 -44.16
C VAL A 1024 -18.90 -23.78 -44.47
N GLU A 1025 -18.09 -24.79 -44.78
CA GLU A 1025 -16.67 -24.59 -45.09
C GLU A 1025 -16.40 -24.01 -46.49
N THR A 1026 -17.39 -23.97 -47.40
CA THR A 1026 -17.19 -23.66 -48.83
C THR A 1026 -16.41 -22.35 -49.06
N PRO A 1027 -16.74 -21.22 -48.41
CA PRO A 1027 -16.01 -19.96 -48.59
C PRO A 1027 -14.56 -20.05 -48.12
N LEU A 1028 -14.33 -20.78 -47.02
CA LEU A 1028 -13.00 -21.01 -46.47
C LEU A 1028 -12.17 -21.92 -47.38
N MET A 1029 -12.79 -22.96 -47.94
CA MET A 1029 -12.14 -23.94 -48.80
C MET A 1029 -11.73 -23.39 -50.16
N ALA A 1030 -12.48 -22.42 -50.70
CA ALA A 1030 -12.10 -21.70 -51.92
C ALA A 1030 -10.68 -21.10 -51.82
N ILE A 1031 -10.35 -20.57 -50.64
CA ILE A 1031 -9.03 -19.99 -50.34
C ILE A 1031 -8.06 -21.09 -49.90
N ALA A 1032 -8.48 -22.02 -49.05
CA ALA A 1032 -7.63 -23.08 -48.52
C ALA A 1032 -7.03 -23.95 -49.64
N ASN A 1033 -7.77 -24.17 -50.74
CA ASN A 1033 -7.37 -24.96 -51.90
C ASN A 1033 -6.40 -24.25 -52.86
N GLU A 1034 -6.21 -22.94 -52.73
CA GLU A 1034 -5.21 -22.23 -53.53
C GLU A 1034 -3.81 -22.79 -53.23
N ASP A 1035 -3.13 -23.28 -54.27
CA ASP A 1035 -1.80 -23.85 -54.16
C ASP A 1035 -0.77 -22.96 -54.87
N ARG A 1036 0.32 -22.64 -54.15
CA ARG A 1036 1.42 -21.84 -54.67
C ARG A 1036 2.23 -22.59 -55.74
N ASN A 1037 2.33 -23.92 -55.63
CA ASN A 1037 3.13 -24.75 -56.53
C ASN A 1037 2.39 -26.05 -56.93
N PRO A 1038 1.32 -25.95 -57.74
CA PRO A 1038 0.49 -27.10 -58.11
C PRO A 1038 1.26 -28.22 -58.80
N ARG A 1039 2.28 -27.89 -59.61
CA ARG A 1039 3.14 -28.87 -60.27
C ARG A 1039 3.99 -29.65 -59.25
N LEU A 1040 4.60 -28.96 -58.29
CA LEU A 1040 5.43 -29.59 -57.26
C LEU A 1040 4.59 -30.52 -56.38
N ARG A 1041 3.40 -30.07 -55.96
CA ARG A 1041 2.48 -30.91 -55.19
C ARG A 1041 2.07 -32.15 -55.97
N LYS A 1042 1.73 -32.02 -57.26
CA LYS A 1042 1.39 -33.16 -58.11
C LYS A 1042 2.56 -34.15 -58.23
N THR A 1043 3.80 -33.66 -58.35
CA THR A 1043 5.00 -34.51 -58.37
C THR A 1043 5.21 -35.21 -57.02
N LEU A 1044 5.07 -34.50 -55.89
CA LEU A 1044 5.17 -35.08 -54.55
C LEU A 1044 4.08 -36.10 -54.28
N MET A 1045 2.85 -35.86 -54.73
CA MET A 1045 1.75 -36.81 -54.67
C MET A 1045 2.12 -38.10 -55.42
N ILE A 1046 2.63 -38.02 -56.65
CA ILE A 1046 3.03 -39.22 -57.41
C ILE A 1046 4.15 -39.98 -56.69
N ILE A 1047 5.22 -39.28 -56.29
CA ILE A 1047 6.39 -39.91 -55.67
C ILE A 1047 6.03 -40.51 -54.30
N ALA A 1048 5.38 -39.73 -53.43
CA ALA A 1048 5.05 -40.18 -52.09
C ALA A 1048 4.10 -41.37 -52.14
N ASN A 1049 3.06 -41.34 -52.97
CA ASN A 1049 2.12 -42.46 -53.06
C ASN A 1049 2.74 -43.69 -53.73
N MET A 1050 3.65 -43.53 -54.70
CA MET A 1050 4.40 -44.67 -55.25
C MET A 1050 5.26 -45.32 -54.16
N VAL A 1051 6.00 -44.53 -53.39
CA VAL A 1051 6.84 -45.00 -52.29
C VAL A 1051 5.99 -45.64 -51.18
N THR A 1052 4.91 -45.00 -50.73
CA THR A 1052 4.08 -45.55 -49.65
C THR A 1052 3.32 -46.81 -50.08
N LEU A 1053 2.80 -46.88 -51.30
CA LEU A 1053 2.11 -48.08 -51.79
C LEU A 1053 3.09 -49.27 -51.88
N ILE A 1054 4.31 -49.05 -52.36
CA ILE A 1054 5.35 -50.09 -52.49
C ILE A 1054 5.85 -50.55 -51.12
N PHE A 1055 6.26 -49.61 -50.25
CA PHE A 1055 6.96 -49.97 -49.01
C PHE A 1055 6.03 -50.27 -47.83
N THR A 1056 4.77 -49.81 -47.86
CA THR A 1056 3.82 -50.04 -46.76
C THR A 1056 2.67 -50.94 -47.12
N LEU A 1057 2.68 -51.53 -48.34
CA LEU A 1057 1.58 -52.36 -48.87
C LEU A 1057 0.22 -51.68 -48.68
N THR A 1058 0.14 -50.39 -49.01
CA THR A 1058 -1.04 -49.52 -48.89
C THR A 1058 -1.51 -49.16 -47.47
N LEU A 1059 -0.90 -49.71 -46.40
CA LEU A 1059 -1.32 -49.45 -45.02
C LEU A 1059 -1.24 -47.97 -44.63
N ALA A 1060 -0.19 -47.27 -45.08
CA ALA A 1060 -0.05 -45.83 -44.80
C ALA A 1060 -1.15 -45.00 -45.49
N ASN A 1061 -1.54 -45.37 -46.72
CA ASN A 1061 -2.61 -44.72 -47.47
C ASN A 1061 -4.00 -44.99 -46.85
N ALA A 1062 -4.24 -46.22 -46.37
CA ALA A 1062 -5.47 -46.54 -45.66
C ALA A 1062 -5.59 -45.79 -44.32
N TYR A 1063 -4.47 -45.67 -43.58
CA TYR A 1063 -4.41 -44.86 -42.36
C TYR A 1063 -4.64 -43.37 -42.66
N HIS A 1064 -4.02 -42.85 -43.73
CA HIS A 1064 -4.22 -41.49 -44.20
C HIS A 1064 -5.69 -41.23 -44.54
N TYR A 1065 -6.33 -42.09 -45.34
CA TYR A 1065 -7.75 -41.99 -45.68
C TYR A 1065 -8.66 -41.93 -44.45
N ARG A 1066 -8.41 -42.76 -43.43
CA ARG A 1066 -9.20 -42.74 -42.19
C ARG A 1066 -9.07 -41.43 -41.41
N LYS A 1067 -7.97 -40.71 -41.59
CA LYS A 1067 -7.65 -39.47 -40.87
C LYS A 1067 -8.04 -38.22 -41.66
N SER A 1068 -7.63 -38.15 -42.92
CA SER A 1068 -7.78 -36.97 -43.79
C SER A 1068 -8.98 -37.04 -44.72
N GLY A 1069 -9.58 -38.22 -44.93
CA GLY A 1069 -10.63 -38.45 -45.93
C GLY A 1069 -10.12 -38.59 -47.37
N ASP A 1070 -8.83 -38.41 -47.60
CA ASP A 1070 -8.18 -38.53 -48.90
C ASP A 1070 -7.28 -39.78 -48.90
N PHE A 1071 -7.29 -40.60 -49.96
CA PHE A 1071 -6.47 -41.81 -50.01
C PHE A 1071 -5.01 -41.52 -50.41
N LEU A 1072 -4.81 -40.45 -51.17
CA LEU A 1072 -3.50 -40.08 -51.69
C LEU A 1072 -2.86 -39.00 -50.80
N PHE A 1073 -1.61 -39.23 -50.41
CA PHE A 1073 -0.79 -38.19 -49.77
C PHE A 1073 -0.62 -37.00 -50.72
N PHE A 1074 -0.72 -35.78 -50.19
CA PHE A 1074 -0.61 -34.51 -50.96
C PHE A 1074 -1.74 -34.26 -51.97
N GLU A 1075 -2.88 -34.95 -51.88
CA GLU A 1075 -4.05 -34.72 -52.73
C GLU A 1075 -4.58 -33.27 -52.63
N ARG A 1076 -4.54 -32.69 -51.43
CA ARG A 1076 -4.93 -31.30 -51.13
C ARG A 1076 -3.77 -30.49 -50.55
N PRO A 1077 -3.82 -29.14 -50.60
CA PRO A 1077 -2.87 -28.33 -49.84
C PRO A 1077 -3.05 -28.59 -48.33
N ALA A 1078 -1.95 -28.52 -47.56
CA ALA A 1078 -1.95 -28.79 -46.12
C ALA A 1078 -2.93 -27.91 -45.29
N THR A 1079 -3.43 -26.82 -45.86
CA THR A 1079 -4.48 -25.98 -45.26
C THR A 1079 -5.86 -26.59 -45.43
N SER A 1080 -6.20 -27.05 -46.64
CA SER A 1080 -7.45 -27.74 -46.91
C SER A 1080 -7.49 -29.11 -46.21
N GLU A 1081 -6.39 -29.86 -46.23
CA GLU A 1081 -6.30 -31.16 -45.54
C GLU A 1081 -6.50 -31.02 -44.02
N GLY A 1082 -5.97 -29.95 -43.42
CA GLY A 1082 -6.14 -29.65 -42.00
C GLY A 1082 -7.59 -29.35 -41.61
N ILE A 1083 -8.34 -28.64 -42.45
CA ILE A 1083 -9.77 -28.35 -42.24
C ILE A 1083 -10.58 -29.64 -42.41
N ASN A 1084 -10.32 -30.41 -43.48
CA ASN A 1084 -11.03 -31.66 -43.74
C ASN A 1084 -10.84 -32.71 -42.62
N THR A 1085 -9.62 -32.79 -42.08
CA THR A 1085 -9.30 -33.66 -40.94
C THR A 1085 -10.10 -33.25 -39.70
N LEU A 1086 -10.19 -31.94 -39.41
CA LEU A 1086 -10.98 -31.43 -38.29
C LEU A 1086 -12.46 -31.79 -38.44
N ASP A 1087 -13.05 -31.59 -39.62
CA ASP A 1087 -14.47 -31.89 -39.85
C ASP A 1087 -14.79 -33.37 -39.62
N ILE A 1088 -13.91 -34.27 -40.08
CA ILE A 1088 -14.07 -35.72 -39.89
C ILE A 1088 -13.92 -36.10 -38.41
N GLU A 1089 -12.98 -35.48 -37.69
CA GLU A 1089 -12.78 -35.68 -36.25
C GLU A 1089 -14.01 -35.20 -35.45
N LEU A 1090 -14.57 -34.03 -35.78
CA LEU A 1090 -15.77 -33.49 -35.14
C LEU A 1090 -17.01 -34.34 -35.43
N ALA A 1091 -17.26 -34.69 -36.69
CA ALA A 1091 -18.40 -35.52 -37.08
C ALA A 1091 -18.34 -36.91 -36.43
N ARG A 1092 -17.15 -37.49 -36.29
CA ARG A 1092 -16.95 -38.76 -35.58
C ARG A 1092 -17.25 -38.63 -34.08
N THR A 1093 -16.86 -37.53 -33.47
CA THR A 1093 -17.05 -37.31 -32.03
C THR A 1093 -18.51 -36.99 -31.68
N ILE A 1094 -19.19 -36.23 -32.54
CA ILE A 1094 -20.61 -35.89 -32.36
C ILE A 1094 -21.53 -37.05 -32.74
N GLY A 1095 -21.21 -37.77 -33.82
CA GLY A 1095 -22.01 -38.88 -34.35
C GLY A 1095 -21.77 -40.23 -33.65
N ALA A 1096 -20.88 -40.31 -32.67
CA ALA A 1096 -20.76 -41.49 -31.81
C ALA A 1096 -22.01 -41.59 -30.90
N PRO A 1097 -22.58 -42.80 -30.68
CA PRO A 1097 -23.65 -42.96 -29.72
C PRO A 1097 -23.18 -42.47 -28.34
N ALA A 1098 -24.02 -41.69 -27.65
CA ALA A 1098 -23.75 -41.29 -26.27
C ALA A 1098 -23.52 -42.59 -25.46
N ALA A 1099 -22.38 -42.66 -24.77
CA ALA A 1099 -21.97 -43.83 -23.99
C ALA A 1099 -22.89 -44.05 -22.80
#